data_AF-V4HQL9-F1
#
_entry.id   AF-V4HQL9-F1
#
_cell.length_a   1.000
_cell.length_b   1.000
_cell.length_c   1.000
_cell.angle_alpha   90.00
_cell.angle_beta   90.00
_cell.angle_gamma   90.00
#
_symmetry.space_group_name_H-M   'P 1'
#
loop_
_entity.id
_entity.type
_entity.pdbx_description
1 polymer ?
#
loop_
_entity_poly.entity_id
_entity_poly.type
_entity_poly.pdbx_seq_one_letter_code
_entity_poly.pdbx_strand_id
1 'polypeptide(L)'
;MKYRLLSLCLLSAGVSATPFDTCPSKAFLVQGSTASMYGVNLVSGAYNEFAQNVGTNNKLNGFGFSLHDRYLYGWDYSRKDVGRVGKDYNLEAVTTTGFPDTNFYVGDVAIHENAYYVYKKGGSYGLYRVSLDENSGDYLQATRVINGSALNLNIFDMAFAPNGEAGLAYSVDSAGNLHRINVTTGASTSLGNVGQSGTFGAVYFDVENNFYISRNQDGHIYRVNIEDPSNTQLFAYGPISNTNDGARCATAPIIDEGEDPTMDYGDAPDSYGTSLNENGARHSVGDLYFGDSVSAEHLPKAQDDDNGVSFVTSIETGYDALISFTLSTNGFVNAWIDWNQDGQFQSSERIISGFSGVTGENRVLVPVPVDAVEGNTWARFRVSNNSDIAPTGGVGNGEVEDIAVSVVASSLIESSTAWQTAAFEDLWPQTGDYDFNDVVVRYRTTTGQVGNQVVQYKVEGALMAVGAGYHNAFAIRFKDIARSHVNEAGLQLTIDGSAAQHSPLEANRNEAIAVIFTNTRDMVPTQEGCKFFRTEEGCSDIQRSPIPFELTLPLATSYNASIATVDKLDPFIFAVNGHYHGPYVDSNNGRGWEVHLKNQSPTEAFDNSYLDQGDDTSTTNGYFQTASGLPWALIINTDWQHPKERVDMSIAYPEFVEFASSTGEKNVTWFENPVANYQYTINNAAQN
;
A
#
# COMPACT_ATOMS: atom_id res chain seq x y z
N MET A 1 62.71 43.05 -55.20
CA MET A 1 61.29 42.75 -55.49
C MET A 1 60.67 42.30 -54.18
N LYS A 2 59.80 43.12 -53.57
CA LYS A 2 59.27 42.92 -52.21
C LYS A 2 58.11 41.91 -52.26
N TYR A 3 58.21 40.82 -51.51
CA TYR A 3 57.09 39.93 -51.21
C TYR A 3 56.19 40.62 -50.17
N ARG A 4 54.91 40.85 -50.51
CA ARG A 4 53.87 41.21 -49.54
C ARG A 4 53.19 39.93 -49.08
N LEU A 5 53.40 39.57 -47.81
CA LEU A 5 52.48 38.69 -47.08
C LEU A 5 51.18 39.47 -46.86
N LEU A 6 50.06 38.92 -47.32
CA LEU A 6 48.71 39.38 -46.99
C LEU A 6 48.25 38.56 -45.79
N SER A 7 48.27 39.13 -44.59
CA SER A 7 47.60 38.53 -43.42
C SER A 7 46.10 38.57 -43.62
N LEU A 8 45.48 37.40 -43.76
CA LEU A 8 44.04 37.24 -43.71
C LEU A 8 43.62 37.32 -42.24
N CYS A 9 43.06 38.46 -41.84
CA CYS A 9 42.46 38.65 -40.53
C CYS A 9 41.11 37.92 -40.53
N LEU A 10 41.06 36.71 -39.95
CA LEU A 10 39.81 36.04 -39.61
C LEU A 10 39.22 36.79 -38.41
N LEU A 11 38.32 37.73 -38.67
CA LEU A 11 37.40 38.25 -37.67
C LEU A 11 36.46 37.11 -37.28
N SER A 12 36.69 36.52 -36.10
CA SER A 12 35.69 35.70 -35.43
C SER A 12 34.53 36.63 -35.05
N ALA A 13 33.47 36.63 -35.84
CA ALA A 13 32.20 37.17 -35.40
C ALA A 13 31.79 36.36 -34.15
N GLY A 14 31.75 37.01 -32.99
CA GLY A 14 31.15 36.41 -31.81
C GLY A 14 29.70 36.08 -32.16
N VAL A 15 29.34 34.80 -32.09
CA VAL A 15 27.95 34.38 -32.24
C VAL A 15 27.27 34.80 -30.94
N SER A 16 26.46 35.86 -31.00
CA SER A 16 25.58 36.22 -29.88
C SER A 16 24.43 35.21 -29.86
N ALA A 17 23.99 34.79 -28.67
CA ALA A 17 22.89 33.85 -28.54
C ALA A 17 21.65 34.45 -29.22
N THR A 18 20.88 33.62 -29.94
CA THR A 18 19.64 34.08 -30.59
C THR A 18 18.46 33.82 -29.65
N PRO A 19 17.52 34.76 -29.45
CA PRO A 19 16.41 34.54 -28.53
C PRO A 19 15.48 33.44 -29.07
N PHE A 20 14.67 32.86 -28.18
CA PHE A 20 13.61 31.96 -28.58
C PHE A 20 12.60 32.68 -29.48
N ASP A 21 12.09 31.99 -30.51
CA ASP A 21 11.16 32.58 -31.48
C ASP A 21 9.79 32.84 -30.83
N THR A 22 9.36 31.93 -29.96
CA THR A 22 8.11 31.97 -29.20
C THR A 22 8.36 31.66 -27.72
N CYS A 23 7.32 31.75 -26.91
CA CYS A 23 7.28 31.27 -25.53
C CYS A 23 7.19 29.73 -25.55
N PRO A 24 8.24 28.98 -25.15
CA PRO A 24 8.22 27.51 -25.27
C PRO A 24 7.25 26.87 -24.26
N SER A 25 6.49 25.87 -24.71
CA SER A 25 5.54 25.11 -23.88
C SER A 25 6.23 24.18 -22.88
N LYS A 26 7.34 23.56 -23.32
CA LYS A 26 8.21 22.71 -22.48
C LYS A 26 8.88 23.55 -21.39
N ALA A 27 8.98 22.98 -20.18
CA ALA A 27 9.86 23.51 -19.15
C ALA A 27 11.32 23.19 -19.48
N PHE A 28 12.24 23.97 -18.94
CA PHE A 28 13.68 23.75 -19.03
C PHE A 28 14.19 23.29 -17.68
N LEU A 29 15.14 22.35 -17.72
CA LEU A 29 15.81 21.86 -16.53
C LEU A 29 17.31 21.79 -16.82
N VAL A 30 18.10 22.47 -16.01
CA VAL A 30 19.55 22.35 -16.06
C VAL A 30 20.01 21.32 -15.03
N GLN A 31 20.96 20.46 -15.38
CA GLN A 31 21.50 19.46 -14.46
C GLN A 31 23.03 19.35 -14.48
N GLY A 32 23.57 18.77 -13.41
CA GLY A 32 24.97 18.34 -13.32
C GLY A 32 25.95 19.38 -12.76
N SER A 33 27.19 18.94 -12.51
CA SER A 33 28.31 19.85 -12.14
C SER A 33 28.85 20.64 -13.33
N THR A 34 28.59 20.17 -14.53
CA THR A 34 28.72 20.89 -15.79
C THR A 34 27.33 20.94 -16.39
N ALA A 35 26.83 22.14 -16.64
CA ALA A 35 25.43 22.34 -16.98
C ALA A 35 25.04 21.68 -18.32
N SER A 36 24.17 20.66 -18.24
CA SER A 36 23.43 20.07 -19.37
C SER A 36 21.99 20.60 -19.36
N MET A 37 21.40 20.79 -20.53
CA MET A 37 20.04 21.33 -20.69
C MET A 37 19.07 20.25 -21.12
N TYR A 38 17.93 20.17 -20.45
CA TYR A 38 16.83 19.28 -20.78
C TYR A 38 15.55 20.08 -21.02
N GLY A 39 14.73 19.61 -21.96
CA GLY A 39 13.32 19.98 -22.04
C GLY A 39 12.48 18.97 -21.28
N VAL A 40 11.59 19.44 -20.41
CA VAL A 40 10.67 18.62 -19.63
C VAL A 40 9.24 18.93 -20.05
N ASN A 41 8.51 17.90 -20.44
CA ASN A 41 7.07 17.99 -20.58
C ASN A 41 6.45 17.83 -19.19
N LEU A 42 5.91 18.90 -18.60
CA LEU A 42 5.34 18.85 -17.26
C LEU A 42 4.11 17.93 -17.18
N VAL A 43 3.39 17.74 -18.29
CA VAL A 43 2.19 16.90 -18.34
C VAL A 43 2.56 15.45 -18.02
N SER A 44 3.62 14.89 -18.61
CA SER A 44 4.00 13.48 -18.39
C SER A 44 5.25 13.27 -17.53
N GLY A 45 6.06 14.32 -17.35
CA GLY A 45 7.41 14.19 -16.82
C GLY A 45 8.44 13.70 -17.84
N ALA A 46 8.04 13.38 -19.09
CA ALA A 46 8.97 13.02 -20.14
C ALA A 46 10.00 14.13 -20.37
N TYR A 47 11.26 13.75 -20.55
CA TYR A 47 12.35 14.70 -20.71
C TYR A 47 13.29 14.28 -21.82
N ASN A 48 13.82 15.27 -22.53
CA ASN A 48 14.79 15.08 -23.60
C ASN A 48 15.97 16.01 -23.40
N GLU A 49 17.18 15.51 -23.64
CA GLU A 49 18.39 16.33 -23.60
C GLU A 49 18.41 17.26 -24.82
N PHE A 50 18.37 18.56 -24.58
CA PHE A 50 18.52 19.59 -25.61
C PHE A 50 19.99 19.91 -25.87
N ALA A 51 20.82 19.88 -24.82
CA ALA A 51 22.27 20.06 -24.93
C ALA A 51 23.03 19.32 -23.83
N GLN A 52 24.02 18.50 -24.22
CA GLN A 52 24.94 17.84 -23.28
C GLN A 52 25.77 18.83 -22.45
N ASN A 53 26.06 20.00 -23.02
CA ASN A 53 26.76 21.08 -22.36
C ASN A 53 26.29 22.42 -22.95
N VAL A 54 25.89 23.35 -22.09
CA VAL A 54 25.48 24.71 -22.50
C VAL A 54 26.67 25.65 -22.77
N GLY A 55 27.88 25.15 -22.95
CA GLY A 55 29.09 25.97 -23.21
C GLY A 55 29.82 26.45 -21.94
N THR A 56 29.60 25.82 -20.78
CA THR A 56 30.33 26.10 -19.54
C THR A 56 31.03 24.85 -19.02
N ASN A 57 32.00 25.01 -18.12
CA ASN A 57 32.64 23.91 -17.40
C ASN A 57 32.14 23.75 -15.96
N ASN A 58 31.10 24.50 -15.58
CA ASN A 58 30.56 24.55 -14.22
C ASN A 58 29.02 24.54 -14.23
N LYS A 59 28.41 24.70 -13.05
CA LYS A 59 26.96 24.76 -12.87
C LYS A 59 26.37 26.07 -13.41
N LEU A 60 25.09 25.99 -13.74
CA LEU A 60 24.21 27.13 -14.00
C LEU A 60 22.97 26.95 -13.12
N ASN A 61 22.69 27.93 -12.26
CA ASN A 61 21.57 27.88 -11.30
C ASN A 61 20.82 29.23 -11.23
N GLY A 62 19.75 29.31 -10.43
CA GLY A 62 18.84 30.43 -10.37
C GLY A 62 18.28 30.70 -11.76
N PHE A 63 17.75 29.66 -12.39
CA PHE A 63 17.46 29.66 -13.81
C PHE A 63 16.06 30.23 -14.07
N GLY A 64 15.90 31.13 -15.05
CA GLY A 64 14.61 31.76 -15.32
C GLY A 64 14.40 32.14 -16.78
N PHE A 65 13.15 32.17 -17.24
CA PHE A 65 12.83 32.56 -18.61
C PHE A 65 12.26 33.98 -18.65
N SER A 66 12.87 34.84 -19.47
CA SER A 66 12.40 36.21 -19.68
C SER A 66 11.35 36.31 -20.77
N LEU A 67 10.15 36.78 -20.41
CA LEU A 67 9.07 37.06 -21.37
C LEU A 67 9.35 38.29 -22.25
N HIS A 68 10.29 39.15 -21.84
CA HIS A 68 10.53 40.44 -22.48
C HIS A 68 11.47 40.33 -23.69
N ASP A 69 12.52 39.52 -23.57
CA ASP A 69 13.55 39.34 -24.60
C ASP A 69 13.69 37.88 -25.07
N ARG A 70 12.96 36.95 -24.44
CA ARG A 70 12.92 35.52 -24.79
C ARG A 70 14.28 34.85 -24.72
N TYR A 71 15.03 35.13 -23.65
CA TYR A 71 16.18 34.33 -23.24
C TYR A 71 15.92 33.63 -21.91
N LEU A 72 16.65 32.55 -21.71
CA LEU A 72 16.84 31.98 -20.38
C LEU A 72 18.00 32.73 -19.70
N TYR A 73 17.89 33.01 -18.42
CA TYR A 73 18.92 33.66 -17.60
C TYR A 73 19.30 32.74 -16.44
N GLY A 74 20.58 32.74 -16.06
CA GLY A 74 21.05 31.98 -14.91
C GLY A 74 22.40 32.45 -14.37
N TRP A 75 22.72 32.04 -13.16
CA TRP A 75 23.99 32.30 -12.48
C TRP A 75 25.06 31.29 -12.93
N ASP A 76 26.06 31.76 -13.68
CA ASP A 76 27.17 30.94 -14.15
C ASP A 76 28.27 30.86 -13.09
N TYR A 77 28.46 29.66 -12.53
CA TYR A 77 29.43 29.42 -11.47
C TYR A 77 30.89 29.58 -11.93
N SER A 78 31.16 29.45 -13.22
CA SER A 78 32.51 29.63 -13.77
C SER A 78 32.94 31.09 -13.75
N ARG A 79 31.98 32.01 -13.94
CA ARG A 79 32.20 33.46 -13.99
C ARG A 79 31.78 34.19 -12.71
N LYS A 80 30.96 33.56 -11.86
CA LYS A 80 30.29 34.18 -10.72
C LYS A 80 29.51 35.43 -11.14
N ASP A 81 28.79 35.30 -12.25
CA ASP A 81 28.01 36.37 -12.85
C ASP A 81 26.86 35.77 -13.67
N VAL A 82 25.96 36.62 -14.16
CA VAL A 82 24.81 36.24 -14.97
C VAL A 82 25.25 35.74 -16.34
N GLY A 83 24.61 34.70 -16.84
CA GLY A 83 24.64 34.31 -18.25
C GLY A 83 23.24 34.24 -18.80
N ARG A 84 23.14 34.33 -20.12
CA ARG A 84 21.90 34.10 -20.86
C ARG A 84 22.06 32.97 -21.86
N VAL A 85 20.99 32.24 -22.12
CA VAL A 85 20.95 31.11 -23.04
C VAL A 85 19.83 31.34 -24.04
N GLY A 86 20.17 31.25 -25.33
CA GLY A 86 19.23 31.38 -26.44
C GLY A 86 18.70 30.03 -26.93
N LYS A 87 18.02 30.06 -28.09
CA LYS A 87 17.45 28.85 -28.72
C LYS A 87 18.49 27.85 -29.25
N ASP A 88 19.76 28.24 -29.28
CA ASP A 88 20.89 27.39 -29.61
C ASP A 88 21.48 26.67 -28.37
N TYR A 89 20.91 26.92 -27.19
CA TYR A 89 21.27 26.34 -25.90
C TYR A 89 22.72 26.61 -25.46
N ASN A 90 23.38 27.62 -26.04
CA ASN A 90 24.71 28.06 -25.62
C ASN A 90 24.61 29.25 -24.65
N LEU A 91 25.46 29.21 -23.63
CA LEU A 91 25.59 30.24 -22.60
C LEU A 91 26.43 31.39 -23.11
N GLU A 92 25.82 32.57 -23.16
CA GLU A 92 26.47 33.84 -23.40
C GLU A 92 26.65 34.60 -22.08
N ALA A 93 27.82 35.20 -21.88
CA ALA A 93 28.09 35.98 -20.69
C ALA A 93 27.34 37.31 -20.68
N VAL A 94 26.68 37.63 -19.57
CA VAL A 94 26.07 38.94 -19.32
C VAL A 94 26.88 39.61 -18.21
N THR A 95 27.67 40.63 -18.55
CA THR A 95 28.55 41.29 -17.57
C THR A 95 27.76 42.25 -16.71
N THR A 96 27.63 41.95 -15.42
CA THR A 96 26.92 42.81 -14.46
C THR A 96 27.88 43.49 -13.49
N THR A 97 27.36 44.45 -12.72
CA THR A 97 28.10 45.09 -11.62
C THR A 97 27.26 45.04 -10.34
N GLY A 98 27.88 45.15 -9.16
CA GLY A 98 27.16 45.29 -7.88
C GLY A 98 26.90 44.00 -7.09
N PHE A 99 27.19 42.82 -7.66
CA PHE A 99 27.13 41.57 -6.91
C PHE A 99 28.31 41.41 -5.93
N PRO A 100 28.12 40.70 -4.80
CA PRO A 100 29.22 40.28 -3.94
C PRO A 100 29.97 39.08 -4.57
N ASP A 101 31.22 38.85 -4.16
CA ASP A 101 31.99 37.66 -4.57
C ASP A 101 31.43 36.38 -3.91
N THR A 102 30.39 35.80 -4.51
CA THR A 102 29.73 34.58 -4.05
C THR A 102 29.01 33.89 -5.21
N ASN A 103 28.44 32.70 -4.95
CA ASN A 103 27.53 32.05 -5.87
C ASN A 103 26.10 32.07 -5.35
N PHE A 104 25.16 32.21 -6.29
CA PHE A 104 23.72 32.11 -6.06
C PHE A 104 23.20 30.81 -6.68
N TYR A 105 22.24 30.18 -5.99
CA TYR A 105 21.61 28.95 -6.47
C TYR A 105 20.09 29.02 -6.52
N VAL A 106 19.51 30.18 -6.20
CA VAL A 106 18.07 30.44 -6.21
C VAL A 106 17.87 31.70 -7.04
N GLY A 107 17.00 31.68 -8.02
CA GLY A 107 16.82 32.81 -8.93
C GLY A 107 15.80 32.54 -10.02
N ASP A 108 15.15 33.58 -10.50
CA ASP A 108 14.22 33.53 -11.64
C ASP A 108 14.07 34.93 -12.24
N VAL A 109 13.45 35.03 -13.41
CA VAL A 109 13.13 36.30 -14.08
C VAL A 109 11.69 36.69 -13.76
N ALA A 110 11.48 37.94 -13.34
CA ALA A 110 10.15 38.44 -13.05
C ALA A 110 9.29 38.51 -14.33
N ILE A 111 8.01 38.17 -14.21
CA ILE A 111 7.09 38.09 -15.36
C ILE A 111 6.65 39.48 -15.83
N HIS A 112 6.36 40.38 -14.89
CA HIS A 112 5.82 41.72 -15.18
C HIS A 112 6.90 42.81 -15.22
N GLU A 113 8.13 42.45 -14.88
CA GLU A 113 9.26 43.35 -14.80
C GLU A 113 10.44 42.70 -15.53
N ASN A 114 11.10 43.45 -16.43
CA ASN A 114 12.27 42.95 -17.15
C ASN A 114 13.50 42.93 -16.23
N ALA A 115 13.47 42.09 -15.20
CA ALA A 115 14.48 42.00 -14.16
C ALA A 115 14.71 40.56 -13.70
N TYR A 116 15.98 40.24 -13.50
CA TYR A 116 16.44 38.96 -12.96
C TYR A 116 16.69 39.07 -11.45
N TYR A 117 16.21 38.09 -10.69
CA TYR A 117 16.36 38.03 -9.25
C TYR A 117 17.21 36.83 -8.84
N VAL A 118 18.13 37.03 -7.89
CA VAL A 118 18.89 35.94 -7.25
C VAL A 118 18.94 36.09 -5.75
N TYR A 119 18.88 34.97 -5.04
CA TYR A 119 18.79 34.94 -3.59
C TYR A 119 19.86 34.08 -2.93
N LYS A 120 20.39 34.60 -1.81
CA LYS A 120 21.21 33.84 -0.87
C LYS A 120 20.96 34.31 0.56
N LYS A 121 20.69 33.37 1.46
CA LYS A 121 20.49 33.63 2.89
C LYS A 121 21.75 34.16 3.58
N GLY A 122 21.56 34.95 4.65
CA GLY A 122 22.62 35.45 5.53
C GLY A 122 22.97 36.93 5.34
N GLY A 123 23.47 37.57 6.40
CA GLY A 123 23.56 39.04 6.49
C GLY A 123 24.53 39.71 5.52
N SER A 124 25.54 38.97 5.02
CA SER A 124 26.45 39.42 3.96
C SER A 124 25.84 39.34 2.56
N TYR A 125 24.71 38.65 2.43
CA TYR A 125 24.03 38.36 1.18
C TYR A 125 22.60 38.92 1.21
N GLY A 126 21.72 38.42 0.34
CA GLY A 126 20.37 38.94 0.19
C GLY A 126 19.67 38.48 -1.07
N LEU A 127 18.51 39.10 -1.29
CA LEU A 127 17.85 39.10 -2.59
C LEU A 127 18.43 40.27 -3.39
N TYR A 128 18.93 39.96 -4.58
CA TYR A 128 19.46 40.92 -5.53
C TYR A 128 18.55 40.98 -6.75
N ARG A 129 18.38 42.18 -7.28
CA ARG A 129 17.66 42.47 -8.52
C ARG A 129 18.65 43.04 -9.54
N VAL A 130 18.57 42.59 -10.79
CA VAL A 130 19.29 43.15 -11.93
C VAL A 130 18.28 43.50 -13.02
N SER A 131 18.28 44.75 -13.48
CA SER A 131 17.47 45.14 -14.64
C SER A 131 18.07 44.56 -15.92
N LEU A 132 17.22 43.91 -16.72
CA LEU A 132 17.52 43.37 -18.05
C LEU A 132 17.03 44.31 -19.18
N ASP A 133 16.40 45.44 -18.84
CA ASP A 133 15.97 46.44 -19.81
C ASP A 133 17.14 47.39 -20.15
N GLU A 134 17.63 47.29 -21.40
CA GLU A 134 18.69 48.14 -21.95
C GLU A 134 18.39 49.64 -21.88
N ASN A 135 17.12 50.02 -21.78
CA ASN A 135 16.69 51.41 -21.67
C ASN A 135 16.67 51.93 -20.22
N SER A 136 16.87 51.05 -19.23
CA SER A 136 16.84 51.44 -17.82
C SER A 136 18.17 52.03 -17.37
N GLY A 137 18.11 53.04 -16.48
CA GLY A 137 19.31 53.66 -15.90
C GLY A 137 20.13 52.73 -15.00
N ASP A 138 19.54 51.61 -14.58
CA ASP A 138 20.16 50.55 -13.77
C ASP A 138 20.39 49.25 -14.56
N TYR A 139 20.40 49.31 -15.90
CA TYR A 139 20.68 48.14 -16.76
C TYR A 139 21.97 47.43 -16.33
N LEU A 140 21.87 46.12 -16.09
CA LEU A 140 22.95 45.23 -15.62
C LEU A 140 23.63 45.67 -14.30
N GLN A 141 22.97 46.51 -13.50
CA GLN A 141 23.43 46.91 -12.17
C GLN A 141 22.65 46.14 -11.09
N ALA A 142 23.32 45.19 -10.45
CA ALA A 142 22.77 44.41 -9.35
C ALA A 142 22.61 45.28 -8.10
N THR A 143 21.40 45.31 -7.58
CA THR A 143 21.06 45.99 -6.32
C THR A 143 20.59 44.97 -5.30
N ARG A 144 21.17 44.98 -4.10
CA ARG A 144 20.65 44.20 -2.97
C ARG A 144 19.36 44.84 -2.46
N VAL A 145 18.23 44.33 -2.94
CA VAL A 145 16.91 44.84 -2.58
C VAL A 145 16.52 44.44 -1.16
N ILE A 146 16.84 43.21 -0.73
CA ILE A 146 16.50 42.70 0.61
C ILE A 146 17.73 42.06 1.27
N ASN A 147 17.93 42.30 2.57
CA ASN A 147 19.01 41.67 3.33
C ASN A 147 18.74 40.17 3.55
N GLY A 148 19.77 39.33 3.42
CA GLY A 148 19.61 37.88 3.50
C GLY A 148 19.26 37.36 4.89
N SER A 149 19.57 38.10 5.96
CA SER A 149 19.10 37.80 7.33
C SER A 149 17.65 38.22 7.55
N ALA A 150 17.10 39.13 6.74
CA ALA A 150 15.70 39.52 6.82
C ALA A 150 14.79 38.51 6.12
N LEU A 151 15.15 38.06 4.91
CA LEU A 151 14.39 37.03 4.19
C LEU A 151 14.65 35.62 4.76
N ASN A 152 15.92 35.27 5.00
CA ASN A 152 16.37 34.07 5.74
C ASN A 152 15.61 32.74 5.49
N LEU A 153 15.28 32.43 4.23
CA LEU A 153 14.62 31.19 3.84
C LEU A 153 15.63 30.11 3.41
N ASN A 154 15.30 28.85 3.69
CA ASN A 154 16.06 27.67 3.22
C ASN A 154 15.38 27.06 2.00
N ILE A 155 15.43 27.78 0.88
CA ILE A 155 14.83 27.40 -0.39
C ILE A 155 15.92 27.04 -1.41
N PHE A 156 15.54 26.31 -2.46
CA PHE A 156 16.45 25.80 -3.48
C PHE A 156 16.18 26.38 -4.86
N ASP A 157 14.94 26.80 -5.11
CA ASP A 157 14.54 27.49 -6.33
C ASP A 157 13.33 28.42 -6.02
N MET A 158 12.96 29.31 -6.92
CA MET A 158 11.74 30.14 -6.82
C MET A 158 11.18 30.45 -8.21
N ALA A 159 9.86 30.61 -8.32
CA ALA A 159 9.24 31.03 -9.58
C ALA A 159 8.25 32.17 -9.38
N PHE A 160 8.16 33.07 -10.36
CA PHE A 160 7.16 34.13 -10.39
C PHE A 160 5.80 33.64 -10.91
N ALA A 161 4.71 34.07 -10.27
CA ALA A 161 3.35 33.70 -10.69
C ALA A 161 2.85 34.59 -11.85
N PRO A 162 2.25 34.03 -12.92
CA PRO A 162 1.86 34.80 -14.10
C PRO A 162 0.61 35.67 -13.94
N ASN A 163 -0.33 35.26 -13.08
CA ASN A 163 -1.62 35.95 -12.89
C ASN A 163 -1.73 36.61 -11.50
N GLY A 164 -0.62 36.77 -10.78
CA GLY A 164 -0.56 37.32 -9.42
C GLY A 164 -0.31 38.84 -9.36
N GLU A 165 -0.24 39.38 -8.14
CA GLU A 165 0.28 40.74 -7.94
C GLU A 165 1.75 40.80 -8.41
N ALA A 166 2.12 41.89 -9.08
CA ALA A 166 3.49 42.08 -9.55
C ALA A 166 4.49 41.99 -8.39
N GLY A 167 5.57 41.20 -8.60
CA GLY A 167 6.63 41.02 -7.62
C GLY A 167 6.35 39.94 -6.56
N LEU A 168 5.43 39.00 -6.82
CA LEU A 168 5.27 37.80 -6.00
C LEU A 168 6.00 36.59 -6.61
N ALA A 169 6.92 36.02 -5.85
CA ALA A 169 7.59 34.76 -6.15
C ALA A 169 7.15 33.68 -5.14
N TYR A 170 7.17 32.42 -5.56
CA TYR A 170 6.80 31.27 -4.75
C TYR A 170 7.92 30.25 -4.70
N SER A 171 8.04 29.57 -3.57
CA SER A 171 9.06 28.54 -3.35
C SER A 171 8.63 27.58 -2.25
N VAL A 172 9.17 26.37 -2.24
CA VAL A 172 8.98 25.39 -1.17
C VAL A 172 10.33 25.09 -0.53
N ASP A 173 10.38 25.18 0.80
CA ASP A 173 11.59 24.83 1.55
C ASP A 173 11.75 23.30 1.71
N SER A 174 12.89 22.85 2.24
CA SER A 174 13.14 21.39 2.37
C SER A 174 12.18 20.65 3.31
N ALA A 175 11.53 21.38 4.21
CA ALA A 175 10.55 20.82 5.13
C ALA A 175 9.13 20.78 4.52
N GLY A 176 8.97 21.27 3.29
CA GLY A 176 7.70 21.30 2.59
C GLY A 176 6.87 22.56 2.83
N ASN A 177 7.40 23.61 3.46
CA ASN A 177 6.59 24.82 3.65
C ASN A 177 6.59 25.64 2.36
N LEU A 178 5.39 25.93 1.86
CA LEU A 178 5.17 26.83 0.73
C LEU A 178 5.29 28.28 1.22
N HIS A 179 6.19 29.04 0.59
CA HIS A 179 6.44 30.44 0.87
C HIS A 179 6.00 31.30 -0.31
N ARG A 180 5.23 32.36 0.00
CA ARG A 180 4.97 33.47 -0.91
C ARG A 180 5.86 34.65 -0.52
N ILE A 181 6.69 35.09 -1.45
CA ILE A 181 7.74 36.10 -1.24
C ILE A 181 7.39 37.34 -2.06
N ASN A 182 7.24 38.47 -1.39
CA ASN A 182 7.16 39.76 -2.05
C ASN A 182 8.58 40.31 -2.26
N VAL A 183 9.05 40.29 -3.52
CA VAL A 183 10.45 40.59 -3.85
C VAL A 183 10.82 42.07 -3.67
N THR A 184 9.82 42.95 -3.57
CA THR A 184 10.01 44.39 -3.37
C THR A 184 10.17 44.75 -1.89
N THR A 185 9.40 44.11 -1.02
CA THR A 185 9.37 44.40 0.42
C THR A 185 10.19 43.42 1.26
N GLY A 186 10.46 42.23 0.72
CA GLY A 186 11.10 41.12 1.42
C GLY A 186 10.19 40.39 2.41
N ALA A 187 8.89 40.73 2.44
CA ALA A 187 7.92 40.00 3.24
C ALA A 187 7.77 38.58 2.66
N SER A 188 7.93 37.57 3.53
CA SER A 188 7.63 36.17 3.21
C SER A 188 6.48 35.70 4.09
N THR A 189 5.46 35.11 3.47
CA THR A 189 4.34 34.48 4.15
C THR A 189 4.38 32.97 3.89
N SER A 190 4.40 32.17 4.95
CA SER A 190 4.16 30.73 4.84
C SER A 190 2.67 30.49 4.58
N LEU A 191 2.34 29.75 3.52
CA LEU A 191 0.97 29.43 3.13
C LEU A 191 0.50 28.07 3.66
N GLY A 192 1.43 27.24 4.16
CA GLY A 192 1.14 25.90 4.64
C GLY A 192 2.22 24.90 4.24
N ASN A 193 2.06 23.66 4.67
CA ASN A 193 2.94 22.56 4.30
C ASN A 193 2.34 21.78 3.13
N VAL A 194 3.17 21.42 2.14
CA VAL A 194 2.74 20.69 0.93
C VAL A 194 2.63 19.17 1.14
N GLY A 195 2.88 18.67 2.35
CA GLY A 195 2.89 17.23 2.65
C GLY A 195 4.09 16.47 2.09
N GLN A 196 4.98 17.16 1.36
CA GLN A 196 6.19 16.61 0.77
C GLN A 196 7.43 17.31 1.36
N SER A 197 8.45 16.53 1.67
CA SER A 197 9.77 17.05 2.07
C SER A 197 10.83 16.58 1.07
N GLY A 198 12.00 17.23 1.09
CA GLY A 198 13.10 16.92 0.18
C GLY A 198 13.76 18.16 -0.38
N THR A 199 14.50 18.02 -1.47
CA THR A 199 15.10 19.16 -2.17
C THR A 199 14.29 19.41 -3.43
N PHE A 200 13.55 20.50 -3.46
CA PHE A 200 12.79 20.93 -4.64
C PHE A 200 13.68 21.82 -5.48
N GLY A 201 14.56 21.21 -6.30
CA GLY A 201 15.59 21.96 -7.02
C GLY A 201 15.06 22.70 -8.24
N ALA A 202 13.83 22.42 -8.69
CA ALA A 202 13.18 23.17 -9.75
C ALA A 202 11.71 23.43 -9.39
N VAL A 203 11.23 24.65 -9.63
CA VAL A 203 9.83 25.03 -9.47
C VAL A 203 9.29 25.80 -10.68
N TYR A 204 7.99 25.66 -10.98
CA TYR A 204 7.39 26.22 -12.19
C TYR A 204 5.99 26.75 -11.94
N PHE A 205 5.58 27.72 -12.76
CA PHE A 205 4.17 28.06 -12.95
C PHE A 205 3.71 27.74 -14.37
N ASP A 206 2.43 27.39 -14.51
CA ASP A 206 1.72 27.44 -15.78
C ASP A 206 0.81 28.66 -15.95
N VAL A 207 0.29 28.81 -17.16
CA VAL A 207 -0.56 29.94 -17.57
C VAL A 207 -1.88 29.99 -16.79
N GLU A 208 -2.29 28.86 -16.22
CA GLU A 208 -3.48 28.72 -15.37
C GLU A 208 -3.17 28.94 -13.88
N ASN A 209 -1.94 29.33 -13.56
CA ASN A 209 -1.46 29.60 -12.21
C ASN A 209 -1.32 28.35 -11.32
N ASN A 210 -1.22 27.16 -11.92
CA ASN A 210 -0.80 25.97 -11.18
C ASN A 210 0.69 26.05 -10.87
N PHE A 211 1.05 25.73 -9.63
CA PHE A 211 2.43 25.73 -9.16
C PHE A 211 2.97 24.29 -9.12
N TYR A 212 4.13 24.07 -9.71
CA TYR A 212 4.77 22.76 -9.77
C TYR A 212 6.10 22.76 -9.05
N ILE A 213 6.40 21.70 -8.32
CA ILE A 213 7.70 21.49 -7.67
C ILE A 213 8.29 20.15 -8.09
N SER A 214 9.55 20.13 -8.50
CA SER A 214 10.27 18.92 -8.88
C SER A 214 11.26 18.53 -7.79
N ARG A 215 11.13 17.31 -7.27
CA ARG A 215 11.94 16.79 -6.16
C ARG A 215 13.15 16.03 -6.68
N ASN A 216 14.33 16.41 -6.21
CA ASN A 216 15.62 15.90 -6.68
C ASN A 216 15.82 14.40 -6.43
N GLN A 217 15.35 13.93 -5.28
CA GLN A 217 15.63 12.59 -4.77
C GLN A 217 15.04 11.48 -5.64
N ASP A 218 13.83 11.70 -6.16
CA ASP A 218 13.03 10.71 -6.89
C ASP A 218 12.50 11.22 -8.24
N GLY A 219 12.76 12.48 -8.58
CA GLY A 219 12.33 13.08 -9.84
C GLY A 219 10.84 13.41 -9.90
N HIS A 220 10.08 13.15 -8.83
CA HIS A 220 8.65 13.41 -8.80
C HIS A 220 8.36 14.90 -8.98
N ILE A 221 7.37 15.18 -9.83
CA ILE A 221 6.81 16.51 -10.06
C ILE A 221 5.47 16.55 -9.36
N TYR A 222 5.31 17.47 -8.42
CA TYR A 222 4.06 17.68 -7.70
C TYR A 222 3.37 18.94 -8.20
N ARG A 223 2.05 18.88 -8.33
CA ARG A 223 1.19 20.06 -8.54
C ARG A 223 0.69 20.50 -7.17
N VAL A 224 1.06 21.70 -6.77
CA VAL A 224 0.73 22.31 -5.48
C VAL A 224 -0.45 23.24 -5.66
N ASN A 225 -1.51 23.01 -4.90
CA ASN A 225 -2.56 24.00 -4.75
C ASN A 225 -2.07 25.10 -3.80
N ILE A 226 -1.85 26.31 -4.32
CA ILE A 226 -1.28 27.41 -3.53
C ILE A 226 -2.24 27.98 -2.48
N GLU A 227 -3.55 27.76 -2.63
CA GLU A 227 -4.59 28.17 -1.67
C GLU A 227 -4.84 27.11 -0.59
N ASP A 228 -4.60 25.84 -0.92
CA ASP A 228 -4.61 24.71 0.02
C ASP A 228 -3.40 23.80 -0.21
N PRO A 229 -2.21 24.16 0.33
CA PRO A 229 -0.99 23.39 0.11
C PRO A 229 -1.08 21.95 0.57
N SER A 230 -1.96 21.65 1.53
CA SER A 230 -2.14 20.28 2.04
C SER A 230 -2.71 19.33 0.97
N ASN A 231 -3.40 19.87 -0.04
CA ASN A 231 -3.90 19.15 -1.20
C ASN A 231 -2.90 19.21 -2.38
N THR A 232 -1.66 18.78 -2.11
CA THR A 232 -0.61 18.65 -3.14
C THR A 232 -0.65 17.25 -3.74
N GLN A 233 -0.64 17.17 -5.07
CA GLN A 233 -0.79 15.91 -5.81
C GLN A 233 0.50 15.54 -6.53
N LEU A 234 0.87 14.25 -6.53
CA LEU A 234 1.88 13.74 -7.45
C LEU A 234 1.35 13.88 -8.87
N PHE A 235 1.96 14.77 -9.65
CA PHE A 235 1.46 15.14 -10.97
C PHE A 235 2.14 14.36 -12.08
N ALA A 236 3.47 14.14 -11.98
CA ALA A 236 4.21 13.37 -12.95
C ALA A 236 5.52 12.78 -12.41
N TYR A 237 6.10 11.81 -13.13
CA TYR A 237 7.41 11.21 -12.84
C TYR A 237 8.47 11.82 -13.76
N GLY A 238 9.23 12.79 -13.23
CA GLY A 238 10.28 13.49 -13.95
C GLY A 238 11.69 12.91 -13.73
N PRO A 239 12.73 13.61 -14.22
CA PRO A 239 14.12 13.14 -14.12
C PRO A 239 14.70 13.29 -12.70
N ILE A 240 15.35 12.23 -12.22
CA ILE A 240 16.12 12.24 -10.96
C ILE A 240 17.42 13.03 -11.14
N SER A 241 17.73 13.95 -10.21
CA SER A 241 19.02 14.64 -10.20
C SER A 241 19.34 15.25 -8.83
N ASN A 242 20.59 15.10 -8.38
CA ASN A 242 21.08 15.72 -7.16
C ASN A 242 21.34 17.23 -7.29
N THR A 243 21.39 17.74 -8.52
CA THR A 243 21.64 19.15 -8.81
C THR A 243 20.84 19.51 -10.05
N ASN A 244 19.66 20.07 -9.86
CA ASN A 244 18.84 20.62 -10.93
C ASN A 244 18.36 22.03 -10.58
N ASP A 245 17.97 22.78 -11.60
CA ASP A 245 17.43 24.14 -11.54
C ASP A 245 16.51 24.34 -12.75
N GLY A 246 15.32 24.91 -12.53
CA GLY A 246 14.24 24.87 -13.51
C GLY A 246 13.83 26.25 -13.99
N ALA A 247 13.47 26.36 -15.27
CA ALA A 247 12.87 27.57 -15.81
C ALA A 247 11.71 27.22 -16.74
N ARG A 248 10.69 28.07 -16.79
CA ARG A 248 9.60 27.90 -17.75
C ARG A 248 9.09 29.25 -18.22
N CYS A 249 8.66 29.30 -19.48
CA CYS A 249 7.85 30.41 -19.96
C CYS A 249 6.45 30.31 -19.34
N ALA A 250 6.23 30.98 -18.20
CA ALA A 250 5.03 30.80 -17.38
C ALA A 250 3.71 31.08 -18.12
N THR A 251 3.73 31.90 -19.17
CA THR A 251 2.54 32.22 -19.98
C THR A 251 2.27 31.26 -21.13
N ALA A 252 3.13 30.26 -21.36
CA ALA A 252 2.84 29.20 -22.33
C ALA A 252 1.80 28.22 -21.75
N PRO A 253 0.98 27.57 -22.58
CA PRO A 253 0.22 26.40 -22.16
C PRO A 253 1.17 25.20 -21.92
N ILE A 254 0.77 24.26 -21.06
CA ILE A 254 1.51 23.01 -20.82
C ILE A 254 1.22 21.94 -21.88
N ILE A 255 0.09 22.08 -22.58
CA ILE A 255 -0.26 21.32 -23.79
C ILE A 255 -0.18 22.29 -24.97
N ASP A 256 0.58 21.92 -25.99
CA ASP A 256 0.72 22.70 -27.21
C ASP A 256 -0.12 22.07 -28.33
N GLU A 257 -1.34 22.56 -28.54
CA GLU A 257 -2.24 22.08 -29.60
C GLU A 257 -1.76 22.44 -31.01
N GLY A 258 -0.69 23.23 -31.13
CA GLY A 258 -0.04 23.52 -32.41
C GLY A 258 0.91 22.43 -32.90
N GLU A 259 1.24 21.47 -32.03
CA GLU A 259 2.13 20.33 -32.30
C GLU A 259 1.34 19.02 -32.30
N ASP A 260 1.89 17.97 -32.92
CA ASP A 260 1.29 16.64 -32.90
C ASP A 260 1.15 16.13 -31.45
N PRO A 261 0.05 15.44 -31.10
CA PRO A 261 -0.14 14.92 -29.76
C PRO A 261 0.91 13.86 -29.43
N THR A 262 1.36 13.85 -28.18
CA THR A 262 2.39 12.91 -27.70
C THR A 262 1.97 12.19 -26.42
N MET A 263 0.72 12.34 -26.00
CA MET A 263 0.20 11.76 -24.77
C MET A 263 -0.92 10.80 -25.08
N ASP A 264 -0.89 9.69 -24.40
CA ASP A 264 -1.99 8.75 -24.26
C ASP A 264 -2.67 9.02 -22.89
N TYR A 265 -3.99 9.13 -22.87
CA TYR A 265 -4.81 9.41 -21.69
C TYR A 265 -5.77 8.24 -21.42
N GLY A 266 -6.03 7.94 -20.14
CA GLY A 266 -7.10 7.00 -19.81
C GLY A 266 -8.46 7.50 -20.30
N ASP A 267 -9.41 6.61 -20.53
CA ASP A 267 -10.73 6.93 -21.08
C ASP A 267 -11.91 6.55 -20.15
N ALA A 268 -11.63 6.11 -18.91
CA ALA A 268 -12.65 5.93 -17.88
C ALA A 268 -13.38 7.25 -17.55
N PRO A 269 -14.60 7.21 -16.96
CA PRO A 269 -15.30 8.41 -16.51
C PRO A 269 -14.42 9.31 -15.63
N ASP A 270 -14.60 10.63 -15.72
CA ASP A 270 -13.70 11.60 -15.07
C ASP A 270 -13.60 11.46 -13.55
N SER A 271 -14.58 10.83 -12.89
CA SER A 271 -14.50 10.47 -11.47
C SER A 271 -13.27 9.62 -11.14
N TYR A 272 -12.80 8.78 -12.08
CA TYR A 272 -11.63 7.93 -11.96
C TYR A 272 -10.30 8.67 -12.17
N GLY A 273 -10.34 10.00 -12.36
CA GLY A 273 -9.18 10.80 -12.69
C GLY A 273 -8.73 10.50 -14.11
N THR A 274 -9.41 11.12 -15.08
CA THR A 274 -9.13 10.96 -16.51
C THR A 274 -8.66 12.27 -17.14
N SER A 275 -9.36 13.37 -16.87
CA SER A 275 -8.95 14.70 -17.35
C SER A 275 -7.68 15.21 -16.66
N LEU A 276 -6.97 16.12 -17.34
CA LEU A 276 -5.79 16.76 -16.77
C LEU A 276 -6.10 17.57 -15.49
N ASN A 277 -7.31 18.14 -15.40
CA ASN A 277 -7.77 18.89 -14.23
C ASN A 277 -7.86 17.97 -13.00
N GLU A 278 -8.42 16.78 -13.18
CA GLU A 278 -8.48 15.73 -12.14
C GLU A 278 -7.16 14.95 -11.99
N ASN A 279 -6.06 15.46 -12.56
CA ASN A 279 -4.74 14.83 -12.58
C ASN A 279 -4.76 13.41 -13.16
N GLY A 280 -5.55 13.18 -14.21
CA GLY A 280 -5.81 11.84 -14.72
C GLY A 280 -4.59 11.09 -15.23
N ALA A 281 -4.73 9.77 -15.31
CA ALA A 281 -3.68 8.91 -15.84
C ALA A 281 -3.35 9.27 -17.28
N ARG A 282 -2.06 9.38 -17.56
CA ARG A 282 -1.56 9.70 -18.90
C ARG A 282 -0.12 9.26 -19.06
N HIS A 283 0.28 8.94 -20.28
CA HIS A 283 1.61 8.47 -20.62
C HIS A 283 2.14 9.20 -21.85
N SER A 284 3.44 9.49 -21.90
CA SER A 284 4.04 9.84 -23.19
C SER A 284 4.17 8.58 -24.04
N VAL A 285 3.63 8.64 -25.25
CA VAL A 285 3.69 7.52 -26.19
C VAL A 285 5.13 7.22 -26.62
N GLY A 286 5.43 5.95 -26.83
CA GLY A 286 6.76 5.47 -27.21
C GLY A 286 6.75 4.01 -27.62
N ASP A 287 7.87 3.31 -27.45
CA ASP A 287 8.02 1.91 -27.90
C ASP A 287 7.40 0.87 -26.95
N LEU A 288 6.89 1.29 -25.79
CA LEU A 288 6.28 0.43 -24.78
C LEU A 288 4.79 0.76 -24.66
N TYR A 289 3.94 -0.21 -24.94
CA TYR A 289 2.49 -0.14 -24.96
C TYR A 289 1.91 -1.57 -24.89
N PHE A 290 0.61 -1.66 -24.71
CA PHE A 290 -0.21 -2.86 -24.74
C PHE A 290 -0.67 -3.16 -26.18
N GLY A 291 -0.70 -4.44 -26.56
CA GLY A 291 -1.28 -4.87 -27.83
C GLY A 291 -0.50 -4.44 -29.08
N ASP A 292 -1.20 -3.97 -30.11
CA ASP A 292 -0.66 -3.76 -31.47
C ASP A 292 -0.25 -2.31 -31.78
N SER A 293 -0.85 -1.33 -31.12
CA SER A 293 -0.58 0.10 -31.27
C SER A 293 -0.95 0.88 -30.01
N VAL A 294 -0.48 2.13 -29.95
CA VAL A 294 -0.91 3.15 -28.98
C VAL A 294 -1.28 4.43 -29.73
N SER A 295 -2.40 5.04 -29.36
CA SER A 295 -2.88 6.32 -29.87
C SER A 295 -2.35 7.50 -29.03
N ALA A 296 -2.43 8.71 -29.59
CA ALA A 296 -2.06 9.92 -28.86
C ALA A 296 -3.09 11.03 -29.09
N GLU A 297 -3.38 11.78 -28.03
CA GLU A 297 -4.30 12.91 -28.03
C GLU A 297 -3.82 14.07 -27.15
N HIS A 298 -4.39 15.24 -27.39
CA HIS A 298 -4.22 16.41 -26.53
C HIS A 298 -5.14 16.37 -25.30
N LEU A 299 -6.26 15.65 -25.40
CA LEU A 299 -7.30 15.55 -24.37
C LEU A 299 -7.92 14.15 -24.40
N PRO A 300 -8.33 13.58 -23.24
CA PRO A 300 -8.91 12.24 -23.18
C PRO A 300 -10.04 12.03 -24.18
N LYS A 301 -10.03 10.88 -24.85
CA LYS A 301 -11.17 10.39 -25.64
C LYS A 301 -12.02 9.47 -24.76
N ALA A 302 -13.27 9.21 -25.15
CA ALA A 302 -14.14 8.26 -24.45
C ALA A 302 -14.14 6.85 -25.08
N GLN A 303 -13.39 6.70 -26.17
CA GLN A 303 -13.12 5.44 -26.87
C GLN A 303 -11.72 5.61 -27.45
N ASP A 304 -10.77 4.87 -26.91
CA ASP A 304 -9.41 4.79 -27.44
C ASP A 304 -9.09 3.43 -28.07
N ASP A 305 -7.83 3.23 -28.45
CA ASP A 305 -7.34 2.00 -29.07
C ASP A 305 -7.05 0.87 -28.08
N ASP A 306 -7.63 0.87 -26.88
CA ASP A 306 -7.56 -0.19 -25.86
C ASP A 306 -7.78 -1.59 -26.45
N ASN A 307 -6.68 -2.29 -26.72
CA ASN A 307 -6.66 -3.52 -27.51
C ASN A 307 -5.73 -4.60 -26.96
N GLY A 308 -4.91 -4.27 -25.96
CA GLY A 308 -3.85 -5.14 -25.48
C GLY A 308 -4.17 -5.90 -24.21
N VAL A 309 -5.21 -5.52 -23.44
CA VAL A 309 -5.63 -6.19 -22.20
C VAL A 309 -6.98 -6.89 -22.35
N SER A 310 -7.12 -8.08 -21.76
CA SER A 310 -8.35 -8.87 -21.77
C SER A 310 -8.54 -9.71 -20.50
N PHE A 311 -9.79 -9.89 -20.09
CA PHE A 311 -10.19 -10.83 -19.04
C PHE A 311 -10.54 -12.17 -19.67
N VAL A 312 -9.73 -13.20 -19.41
CA VAL A 312 -9.89 -14.55 -19.98
C VAL A 312 -10.99 -15.34 -19.27
N THR A 313 -11.21 -15.04 -17.98
CA THR A 313 -12.33 -15.57 -17.19
C THR A 313 -13.22 -14.43 -16.71
N SER A 314 -14.45 -14.77 -16.31
CA SER A 314 -15.35 -13.84 -15.63
C SER A 314 -14.73 -13.31 -14.34
N ILE A 315 -15.13 -12.09 -13.95
CA ILE A 315 -14.81 -11.49 -12.66
C ILE A 315 -15.93 -11.89 -11.69
N GLU A 316 -15.73 -13.00 -10.96
CA GLU A 316 -16.71 -13.55 -10.03
C GLU A 316 -16.25 -13.36 -8.59
N THR A 317 -17.11 -12.84 -7.71
CA THR A 317 -16.75 -12.53 -6.31
C THR A 317 -16.18 -13.75 -5.57
N GLY A 318 -14.99 -13.63 -4.97
CA GLY A 318 -14.35 -14.73 -4.24
C GLY A 318 -13.66 -15.80 -5.09
N TYR A 319 -13.57 -15.63 -6.41
CA TYR A 319 -12.73 -16.44 -7.29
C TYR A 319 -11.54 -15.65 -7.83
N ASP A 320 -10.57 -16.34 -8.43
CA ASP A 320 -9.51 -15.68 -9.20
C ASP A 320 -9.99 -15.40 -10.63
N ALA A 321 -9.76 -14.17 -11.10
CA ALA A 321 -9.89 -13.80 -12.49
C ALA A 321 -8.54 -13.95 -13.22
N LEU A 322 -8.52 -14.62 -14.37
CA LEU A 322 -7.35 -14.70 -15.24
C LEU A 322 -7.35 -13.54 -16.22
N ILE A 323 -6.35 -12.67 -16.11
CA ILE A 323 -6.12 -11.54 -17.01
C ILE A 323 -5.00 -11.91 -17.99
N SER A 324 -5.15 -11.50 -19.24
CA SER A 324 -4.13 -11.61 -20.28
C SER A 324 -3.85 -10.24 -20.88
N PHE A 325 -2.58 -9.87 -20.98
CA PHE A 325 -2.15 -8.65 -21.65
C PHE A 325 -0.92 -8.88 -22.52
N THR A 326 -0.86 -8.18 -23.64
CA THR A 326 0.27 -8.28 -24.59
C THR A 326 1.14 -7.05 -24.48
N LEU A 327 2.45 -7.20 -24.33
CA LEU A 327 3.38 -6.05 -24.28
C LEU A 327 4.21 -5.95 -25.55
N SER A 328 4.36 -4.74 -26.10
CA SER A 328 5.19 -4.46 -27.28
C SER A 328 6.70 -4.57 -27.01
N THR A 329 7.11 -4.33 -25.76
CA THR A 329 8.46 -4.59 -25.24
C THR A 329 8.41 -4.92 -23.75
N ASN A 330 9.53 -5.28 -23.13
CA ASN A 330 9.57 -5.55 -21.69
C ASN A 330 9.27 -4.27 -20.89
N GLY A 331 8.48 -4.39 -19.82
CA GLY A 331 8.05 -3.25 -19.01
C GLY A 331 7.42 -3.68 -17.69
N PHE A 332 7.00 -2.70 -16.89
CA PHE A 332 6.28 -2.93 -15.63
C PHE A 332 4.81 -2.56 -15.78
N VAL A 333 3.93 -3.47 -15.35
CA VAL A 333 2.47 -3.28 -15.38
C VAL A 333 1.95 -3.02 -13.98
N ASN A 334 1.07 -2.03 -13.86
CA ASN A 334 0.31 -1.68 -12.68
C ASN A 334 -1.17 -1.63 -13.03
N ALA A 335 -2.03 -2.17 -12.18
CA ALA A 335 -3.46 -2.20 -12.48
C ALA A 335 -4.36 -2.12 -11.24
N TRP A 336 -5.56 -1.60 -11.45
CA TRP A 336 -6.61 -1.39 -10.43
C TRP A 336 -7.97 -1.83 -10.97
N ILE A 337 -8.87 -2.26 -10.08
CA ILE A 337 -10.30 -2.46 -10.37
C ILE A 337 -11.09 -1.82 -9.25
N ASP A 338 -12.02 -0.92 -9.58
CA ASP A 338 -12.91 -0.28 -8.61
C ASP A 338 -13.93 -1.30 -8.10
N TRP A 339 -13.59 -1.97 -7.01
CA TRP A 339 -14.36 -3.07 -6.44
C TRP A 339 -15.60 -2.57 -5.71
N ASN A 340 -15.58 -1.34 -5.20
CA ASN A 340 -16.67 -0.79 -4.40
C ASN A 340 -17.63 0.10 -5.23
N GLN A 341 -17.33 0.34 -6.50
CA GLN A 341 -18.07 1.18 -7.44
C GLN A 341 -18.22 2.64 -6.96
N ASP A 342 -17.25 3.17 -6.23
CA ASP A 342 -17.28 4.55 -5.74
C ASP A 342 -16.77 5.58 -6.76
N GLY A 343 -16.32 5.10 -7.92
CA GLY A 343 -15.87 5.94 -9.01
C GLY A 343 -14.42 6.39 -8.87
N GLN A 344 -13.64 5.82 -7.95
CA GLN A 344 -12.22 6.12 -7.75
C GLN A 344 -11.40 4.84 -7.72
N PHE A 345 -10.11 4.93 -8.05
CA PHE A 345 -9.16 3.84 -7.83
C PHE A 345 -8.36 4.09 -6.55
N GLN A 346 -8.67 3.37 -5.47
CA GLN A 346 -7.92 3.53 -4.21
C GLN A 346 -6.81 2.48 -4.06
N SER A 347 -5.94 2.65 -3.05
CA SER A 347 -4.78 1.76 -2.88
C SER A 347 -5.15 0.31 -2.57
N SER A 348 -6.31 0.07 -1.94
CA SER A 348 -6.87 -1.26 -1.67
C SER A 348 -7.34 -2.00 -2.92
N GLU A 349 -7.55 -1.27 -4.01
CA GLU A 349 -8.08 -1.78 -5.28
C GLU A 349 -6.99 -2.11 -6.30
N ARG A 350 -5.73 -1.95 -5.91
CA ARG A 350 -4.59 -2.30 -6.75
C ARG A 350 -4.49 -3.82 -6.88
N ILE A 351 -4.71 -4.32 -8.09
CA ILE A 351 -4.68 -5.74 -8.42
C ILE A 351 -3.32 -6.20 -8.97
N ILE A 352 -2.54 -5.30 -9.56
CA ILE A 352 -1.17 -5.57 -10.04
C ILE A 352 -0.25 -4.47 -9.54
N SER A 353 0.85 -4.86 -8.92
CA SER A 353 1.88 -3.96 -8.37
C SER A 353 3.24 -4.25 -8.98
N GLY A 354 3.61 -3.48 -10.00
CA GLY A 354 4.92 -3.53 -10.64
C GLY A 354 5.28 -4.88 -11.23
N PHE A 355 4.32 -5.55 -11.88
CA PHE A 355 4.58 -6.84 -12.53
C PHE A 355 5.59 -6.66 -13.65
N SER A 356 6.73 -7.35 -13.58
CA SER A 356 7.76 -7.32 -14.62
C SER A 356 7.33 -8.20 -15.80
N GLY A 357 6.69 -7.56 -16.78
CA GLY A 357 6.21 -8.21 -17.98
C GLY A 357 7.28 -8.35 -19.05
N VAL A 358 7.14 -9.39 -19.87
CA VAL A 358 8.00 -9.64 -21.03
C VAL A 358 7.27 -9.31 -22.32
N THR A 359 8.01 -9.05 -23.39
CA THR A 359 7.46 -8.83 -24.72
C THR A 359 6.56 -10.00 -25.15
N GLY A 360 5.39 -9.70 -25.70
CA GLY A 360 4.37 -10.69 -26.06
C GLY A 360 3.31 -10.90 -24.97
N GLU A 361 2.61 -12.03 -25.02
CA GLU A 361 1.50 -12.35 -24.11
C GLU A 361 2.01 -12.65 -22.69
N ASN A 362 1.38 -12.03 -21.70
CA ASN A 362 1.57 -12.26 -20.27
C ASN A 362 0.22 -12.60 -19.65
N ARG A 363 0.21 -13.43 -18.60
CA ARG A 363 -1.02 -13.80 -17.89
C ARG A 363 -0.82 -13.73 -16.38
N VAL A 364 -1.83 -13.20 -15.69
CA VAL A 364 -1.82 -13.02 -14.24
C VAL A 364 -3.18 -13.46 -13.68
N LEU A 365 -3.16 -14.24 -12.59
CA LEU A 365 -4.34 -14.52 -11.79
C LEU A 365 -4.49 -13.41 -10.74
N VAL A 366 -5.68 -12.84 -10.65
CA VAL A 366 -6.02 -11.79 -9.69
C VAL A 366 -7.19 -12.25 -8.83
N PRO A 367 -7.07 -12.26 -7.49
CA PRO A 367 -8.17 -12.59 -6.61
C PRO A 367 -9.24 -11.49 -6.66
N VAL A 368 -10.50 -11.88 -6.88
CA VAL A 368 -11.65 -10.98 -6.80
C VAL A 368 -12.17 -10.98 -5.35
N PRO A 369 -12.27 -9.82 -4.68
CA PRO A 369 -12.80 -9.76 -3.32
C PRO A 369 -14.20 -10.37 -3.21
N VAL A 370 -14.47 -11.06 -2.10
CA VAL A 370 -15.79 -11.67 -1.82
C VAL A 370 -16.88 -10.62 -1.64
N ASP A 371 -16.50 -9.41 -1.24
CA ASP A 371 -17.34 -8.26 -0.96
C ASP A 371 -17.32 -7.21 -2.09
N ALA A 372 -16.71 -7.52 -3.23
CA ALA A 372 -16.77 -6.65 -4.41
C ALA A 372 -18.24 -6.45 -4.83
N VAL A 373 -18.60 -5.19 -5.12
CA VAL A 373 -19.95 -4.80 -5.49
C VAL A 373 -20.24 -5.32 -6.89
N GLU A 374 -21.32 -6.08 -7.01
CA GLU A 374 -21.79 -6.62 -8.29
C GLU A 374 -22.25 -5.50 -9.23
N GLY A 375 -21.98 -5.65 -10.53
CA GLY A 375 -22.36 -4.66 -11.54
C GLY A 375 -21.19 -4.23 -12.40
N ASN A 376 -21.44 -3.18 -13.20
CA ASN A 376 -20.43 -2.64 -14.10
C ASN A 376 -19.54 -1.65 -13.34
N THR A 377 -18.23 -1.77 -13.57
CA THR A 377 -17.21 -0.89 -13.00
C THR A 377 -16.08 -0.73 -14.01
N TRP A 378 -14.99 -0.08 -13.62
CA TRP A 378 -13.80 0.14 -14.45
C TRP A 378 -12.57 -0.55 -13.88
N ALA A 379 -11.70 -0.95 -14.79
CA ALA A 379 -10.34 -1.38 -14.50
C ALA A 379 -9.37 -0.45 -15.21
N ARG A 380 -8.24 -0.11 -14.59
CA ARG A 380 -7.17 0.68 -15.20
C ARG A 380 -5.90 -0.12 -15.25
N PHE A 381 -5.28 -0.22 -16.42
CA PHE A 381 -3.98 -0.83 -16.64
C PHE A 381 -2.99 0.23 -17.09
N ARG A 382 -1.80 0.25 -16.50
CA ARG A 382 -0.75 1.19 -16.85
C ARG A 382 0.56 0.44 -17.04
N VAL A 383 1.19 0.61 -18.19
CA VAL A 383 2.52 0.05 -18.46
C VAL A 383 3.55 1.16 -18.50
N SER A 384 4.73 0.97 -17.91
CA SER A 384 5.84 1.92 -18.03
C SER A 384 7.19 1.27 -17.70
N ASN A 385 8.26 2.06 -17.72
CA ASN A 385 9.57 1.63 -17.22
C ASN A 385 9.70 1.77 -15.69
N ASN A 386 8.74 2.43 -15.04
CA ASN A 386 8.69 2.60 -13.61
C ASN A 386 7.90 1.44 -12.99
N SER A 387 8.51 0.74 -12.03
CA SER A 387 7.86 -0.40 -11.38
C SER A 387 6.66 0.00 -10.54
N ASP A 388 6.69 1.17 -9.90
CA ASP A 388 5.62 1.64 -9.01
C ASP A 388 5.09 3.00 -9.49
N ILE A 389 3.86 2.99 -10.00
CA ILE A 389 3.13 4.19 -10.42
C ILE A 389 1.72 4.18 -9.83
N ALA A 390 1.21 5.37 -9.51
CA ALA A 390 -0.14 5.61 -9.00
C ALA A 390 -1.23 5.36 -10.08
N PRO A 391 -2.52 5.26 -9.71
CA PRO A 391 -3.61 5.16 -10.69
C PRO A 391 -3.87 6.48 -11.45
N THR A 392 -3.29 7.59 -11.01
CA THR A 392 -3.41 8.93 -11.62
C THR A 392 -2.02 9.53 -11.87
N GLY A 393 -1.96 10.69 -12.52
CA GLY A 393 -0.72 11.39 -12.85
C GLY A 393 -0.05 10.91 -14.14
N GLY A 394 0.89 11.73 -14.64
CA GLY A 394 1.59 11.50 -15.90
C GLY A 394 2.87 10.70 -15.78
N VAL A 395 3.15 9.82 -16.73
CA VAL A 395 4.40 9.05 -16.80
C VAL A 395 5.11 9.31 -18.13
N GLY A 396 6.44 9.46 -18.09
CA GLY A 396 7.22 9.87 -19.26
C GLY A 396 7.37 8.84 -20.38
N ASN A 397 6.76 7.66 -20.22
CA ASN A 397 6.72 6.60 -21.24
C ASN A 397 5.57 5.62 -20.93
N GLY A 398 5.14 4.85 -21.94
CA GLY A 398 4.19 3.77 -21.76
C GLY A 398 2.81 4.09 -22.31
N GLU A 399 1.80 3.46 -21.72
CA GLU A 399 0.38 3.60 -22.07
C GLU A 399 -0.50 3.33 -20.85
N VAL A 400 -1.72 3.85 -20.86
CA VAL A 400 -2.84 3.52 -19.99
C VAL A 400 -4.01 2.97 -20.82
N GLU A 401 -4.54 1.80 -20.43
CA GLU A 401 -5.81 1.26 -20.96
C GLU A 401 -6.85 1.22 -19.82
N ASP A 402 -8.05 1.70 -20.08
CA ASP A 402 -9.19 1.77 -19.17
C ASP A 402 -10.33 0.86 -19.69
N ILE A 403 -10.63 -0.20 -18.95
CA ILE A 403 -11.53 -1.26 -19.42
C ILE A 403 -12.80 -1.26 -18.58
N ALA A 404 -13.94 -1.12 -19.26
CA ALA A 404 -15.23 -1.38 -18.64
C ALA A 404 -15.39 -2.89 -18.35
N VAL A 405 -15.58 -3.24 -17.09
CA VAL A 405 -15.70 -4.63 -16.62
C VAL A 405 -17.01 -4.85 -15.87
N SER A 406 -17.39 -6.12 -15.69
CA SER A 406 -18.60 -6.50 -14.95
C SER A 406 -18.24 -7.52 -13.88
N VAL A 407 -18.51 -7.15 -12.62
CA VAL A 407 -18.39 -8.04 -11.47
C VAL A 407 -19.70 -8.77 -11.31
N VAL A 408 -19.65 -10.10 -11.26
CA VAL A 408 -20.83 -10.94 -11.06
C VAL A 408 -20.75 -11.69 -9.73
N ALA A 409 -21.92 -11.92 -9.14
CA ALA A 409 -22.04 -12.81 -7.99
C ALA A 409 -21.42 -14.16 -8.34
N SER A 410 -20.51 -14.61 -7.51
CA SER A 410 -20.16 -16.02 -7.49
C SER A 410 -21.40 -16.86 -7.18
N SER A 411 -21.45 -18.06 -7.75
CA SER A 411 -22.45 -19.07 -7.37
C SER A 411 -22.22 -19.64 -5.96
N LEU A 412 -21.23 -19.12 -5.22
CA LEU A 412 -20.89 -19.46 -3.84
C LEU A 412 -21.88 -18.84 -2.85
N ILE A 413 -22.62 -19.68 -2.15
CA ILE A 413 -23.46 -19.32 -1.02
C ILE A 413 -22.72 -19.69 0.26
N GLU A 414 -22.49 -18.70 1.12
CA GLU A 414 -21.91 -18.95 2.44
C GLU A 414 -23.00 -19.12 3.50
N SER A 415 -22.82 -20.10 4.38
CA SER A 415 -23.73 -20.37 5.50
C SER A 415 -22.93 -20.59 6.78
N SER A 416 -23.11 -19.68 7.74
CA SER A 416 -22.41 -19.68 9.03
C SER A 416 -23.25 -20.31 10.13
N THR A 417 -22.60 -21.08 11.01
CA THR A 417 -23.20 -21.53 12.26
C THR A 417 -23.34 -20.38 13.26
N ALA A 418 -24.17 -20.57 14.28
CA ALA A 418 -24.08 -19.76 15.49
C ALA A 418 -22.69 -19.92 16.15
N TRP A 419 -22.31 -18.95 16.97
CA TRP A 419 -21.13 -19.05 17.84
C TRP A 419 -21.32 -20.16 18.88
N GLN A 420 -20.27 -20.94 19.11
CA GLN A 420 -20.23 -22.02 20.09
C GLN A 420 -18.91 -21.98 20.86
N THR A 421 -18.91 -22.57 22.05
CA THR A 421 -17.71 -22.73 22.90
C THR A 421 -17.39 -24.20 23.05
N ALA A 422 -16.19 -24.59 22.62
CA ALA A 422 -15.58 -25.87 22.95
C ALA A 422 -14.78 -25.74 24.25
N ALA A 423 -15.01 -26.66 25.17
CA ALA A 423 -14.36 -26.69 26.48
C ALA A 423 -13.87 -28.10 26.77
N PHE A 424 -12.62 -28.21 27.22
CA PHE A 424 -11.92 -29.49 27.37
C PHE A 424 -11.32 -29.64 28.77
N GLU A 425 -11.22 -30.89 29.19
CA GLU A 425 -10.37 -31.38 30.27
C GLU A 425 -9.11 -32.04 29.66
N ASP A 426 -7.93 -31.78 30.22
CA ASP A 426 -6.65 -32.32 29.75
C ASP A 426 -6.15 -33.55 30.52
N LEU A 427 -6.88 -33.95 31.56
CA LEU A 427 -6.49 -35.06 32.43
C LEU A 427 -7.01 -36.43 31.99
N TRP A 428 -7.75 -36.53 30.87
CA TRP A 428 -8.16 -37.84 30.31
C TRP A 428 -6.95 -38.78 30.24
N PRO A 429 -7.03 -40.01 30.74
CA PRO A 429 -8.25 -40.75 31.07
C PRO A 429 -8.72 -40.63 32.53
N GLN A 430 -8.19 -39.68 33.31
CA GLN A 430 -8.65 -39.39 34.66
C GLN A 430 -9.59 -38.19 34.69
N THR A 431 -10.53 -38.17 35.63
CA THR A 431 -11.53 -37.09 35.74
C THR A 431 -10.92 -35.75 36.17
N GLY A 432 -9.84 -35.75 36.94
CA GLY A 432 -9.19 -34.49 37.35
C GLY A 432 -9.99 -33.67 38.37
N ASP A 433 -9.85 -32.35 38.31
CA ASP A 433 -10.63 -31.34 39.04
C ASP A 433 -11.88 -30.88 38.28
N TYR A 434 -12.01 -31.26 37.01
CA TYR A 434 -13.28 -31.35 36.29
C TYR A 434 -14.03 -30.02 36.13
N ASP A 435 -13.30 -28.95 35.87
CA ASP A 435 -13.78 -27.57 35.75
C ASP A 435 -13.98 -27.09 34.30
N PHE A 436 -13.56 -27.89 33.31
CA PHE A 436 -13.60 -27.71 31.85
C PHE A 436 -13.00 -26.38 31.38
N ASN A 437 -11.94 -25.94 32.03
CA ASN A 437 -11.25 -24.72 31.62
C ASN A 437 -9.82 -24.94 31.11
N ASP A 438 -9.35 -26.19 31.02
CA ASP A 438 -7.98 -26.54 30.60
C ASP A 438 -7.65 -25.99 29.22
N VAL A 439 -8.58 -26.11 28.27
CA VAL A 439 -8.59 -25.41 26.98
C VAL A 439 -10.01 -25.00 26.65
N VAL A 440 -10.24 -23.69 26.46
CA VAL A 440 -11.55 -23.15 26.06
C VAL A 440 -11.40 -22.37 24.77
N VAL A 441 -12.16 -22.75 23.74
CA VAL A 441 -12.13 -22.11 22.41
C VAL A 441 -13.54 -21.73 22.00
N ARG A 442 -13.75 -20.46 21.67
CA ARG A 442 -15.00 -19.98 21.07
C ARG A 442 -14.83 -19.91 19.56
N TYR A 443 -15.74 -20.48 18.79
CA TYR A 443 -15.64 -20.51 17.33
C TYR A 443 -17.01 -20.53 16.65
N ARG A 444 -17.03 -20.23 15.35
CA ARG A 444 -18.12 -20.56 14.43
C ARG A 444 -17.53 -21.05 13.11
N THR A 445 -18.33 -21.81 12.36
CA THR A 445 -17.91 -22.33 11.06
C THR A 445 -18.81 -21.80 9.95
N THR A 446 -18.22 -21.43 8.84
CA THR A 446 -18.90 -21.07 7.60
C THR A 446 -18.60 -22.11 6.54
N THR A 447 -19.63 -22.59 5.86
CA THR A 447 -19.47 -23.44 4.65
C THR A 447 -19.75 -22.61 3.42
N GLY A 448 -18.85 -22.67 2.43
CA GLY A 448 -19.06 -22.11 1.10
C GLY A 448 -19.56 -23.18 0.15
N GLN A 449 -20.70 -22.94 -0.50
CA GLN A 449 -21.36 -23.92 -1.37
C GLN A 449 -21.63 -23.38 -2.77
N VAL A 450 -21.35 -24.18 -3.80
CA VAL A 450 -21.79 -23.93 -5.18
C VAL A 450 -22.87 -24.95 -5.53
N GLY A 451 -24.10 -24.48 -5.75
CA GLY A 451 -25.25 -25.38 -5.89
C GLY A 451 -25.46 -26.22 -4.64
N ASN A 452 -25.27 -27.55 -4.74
CA ASN A 452 -25.36 -28.48 -3.60
C ASN A 452 -24.00 -29.12 -3.24
N GLN A 453 -22.91 -28.44 -3.59
CA GLN A 453 -21.55 -28.88 -3.34
C GLN A 453 -20.83 -27.90 -2.41
N VAL A 454 -20.34 -28.38 -1.27
CA VAL A 454 -19.41 -27.66 -0.39
C VAL A 454 -18.05 -27.62 -1.07
N VAL A 455 -17.50 -26.42 -1.23
CA VAL A 455 -16.21 -26.16 -1.87
C VAL A 455 -15.21 -25.51 -0.91
N GLN A 456 -15.66 -25.03 0.25
CA GLN A 456 -14.80 -24.37 1.23
C GLN A 456 -15.39 -24.48 2.64
N TYR A 457 -14.50 -24.51 3.63
CA TYR A 457 -14.80 -24.22 5.03
C TYR A 457 -14.03 -22.98 5.48
N LYS A 458 -14.66 -22.15 6.31
CA LYS A 458 -13.98 -21.13 7.13
C LYS A 458 -14.29 -21.40 8.59
N VAL A 459 -13.29 -21.29 9.47
CA VAL A 459 -13.49 -21.36 10.92
C VAL A 459 -12.84 -20.15 11.55
N GLU A 460 -13.66 -19.34 12.22
CA GLU A 460 -13.20 -18.17 12.95
C GLU A 460 -13.48 -18.35 14.44
N GLY A 461 -12.55 -17.90 15.27
CA GLY A 461 -12.65 -18.12 16.70
C GLY A 461 -11.59 -17.44 17.52
N ALA A 462 -11.54 -17.77 18.81
CA ALA A 462 -10.50 -17.34 19.71
C ALA A 462 -10.23 -18.37 20.80
N LEU A 463 -8.96 -18.47 21.22
CA LEU A 463 -8.57 -19.16 22.45
C LEU A 463 -8.99 -18.28 23.64
N MET A 464 -9.96 -18.77 24.42
CA MET A 464 -10.63 -18.02 25.48
C MET A 464 -9.98 -18.21 26.85
N ALA A 465 -9.49 -19.41 27.15
CA ALA A 465 -8.82 -19.75 28.41
C ALA A 465 -7.90 -20.98 28.26
N VAL A 466 -6.91 -21.07 29.15
CA VAL A 466 -6.01 -22.23 29.32
C VAL A 466 -5.72 -22.43 30.81
N GLY A 467 -6.54 -23.25 31.49
CA GLY A 467 -6.38 -23.74 32.87
C GLY A 467 -5.35 -24.87 33.04
N ALA A 468 -4.82 -25.35 31.93
CA ALA A 468 -4.00 -26.55 31.90
C ALA A 468 -2.61 -26.38 32.51
N GLY A 469 -2.21 -27.37 33.32
CA GLY A 469 -0.82 -27.65 33.67
C GLY A 469 -0.03 -28.25 32.51
N TYR A 470 -0.66 -29.09 31.69
CA TYR A 470 0.01 -29.77 30.59
C TYR A 470 0.04 -28.93 29.31
N HIS A 471 0.84 -29.38 28.34
CA HIS A 471 0.93 -28.77 27.03
C HIS A 471 -0.08 -29.43 26.09
N ASN A 472 -1.08 -28.65 25.70
CA ASN A 472 -2.18 -29.07 24.83
C ASN A 472 -2.06 -28.37 23.48
N ALA A 473 -2.26 -29.12 22.40
CA ALA A 473 -2.55 -28.57 21.08
C ALA A 473 -4.07 -28.58 20.86
N PHE A 474 -4.56 -27.73 19.96
CA PHE A 474 -5.98 -27.68 19.56
C PHE A 474 -6.10 -27.79 18.05
N ALA A 475 -6.97 -28.69 17.61
CA ALA A 475 -7.22 -28.97 16.21
C ALA A 475 -8.70 -29.18 15.93
N ILE A 476 -9.06 -29.10 14.65
CA ILE A 476 -10.39 -29.41 14.15
C ILE A 476 -10.25 -30.48 13.09
N ARG A 477 -10.88 -31.63 13.32
CA ARG A 477 -11.03 -32.68 12.30
C ARG A 477 -12.27 -32.39 11.46
N PHE A 478 -12.10 -32.44 10.13
CA PHE A 478 -13.17 -32.39 9.15
C PHE A 478 -13.52 -33.82 8.76
N LYS A 479 -14.36 -34.48 9.57
CA LYS A 479 -14.65 -35.91 9.41
C LYS A 479 -15.28 -36.19 8.04
N ASP A 480 -14.87 -37.30 7.42
CA ASP A 480 -15.21 -37.72 6.06
C ASP A 480 -14.62 -36.84 4.93
N ILE A 481 -13.84 -35.82 5.26
CA ILE A 481 -13.08 -35.03 4.29
C ILE A 481 -11.65 -35.58 4.22
N ALA A 482 -11.24 -36.00 3.03
CA ALA A 482 -9.89 -36.52 2.83
C ALA A 482 -8.88 -35.36 2.80
N ARG A 483 -7.73 -35.54 3.45
CA ARG A 483 -6.61 -34.59 3.43
C ARG A 483 -6.23 -34.22 1.99
N SER A 484 -6.18 -35.21 1.10
CA SER A 484 -5.84 -35.03 -0.32
C SER A 484 -6.87 -34.24 -1.13
N HIS A 485 -8.06 -33.99 -0.59
CA HIS A 485 -9.10 -33.19 -1.24
C HIS A 485 -9.08 -31.73 -0.79
N VAL A 486 -8.19 -31.35 0.14
CA VAL A 486 -7.96 -29.96 0.52
C VAL A 486 -7.03 -29.30 -0.50
N ASN A 487 -7.37 -28.09 -0.95
CA ASN A 487 -6.45 -27.28 -1.72
C ASN A 487 -5.45 -26.61 -0.77
N GLU A 488 -4.35 -27.33 -0.48
CA GLU A 488 -3.31 -26.86 0.44
C GLU A 488 -2.65 -25.54 0.00
N ALA A 489 -2.61 -25.24 -1.30
CA ALA A 489 -2.01 -23.99 -1.80
C ALA A 489 -2.86 -22.75 -1.47
N GLY A 490 -4.18 -22.91 -1.32
CA GLY A 490 -5.12 -21.85 -0.93
C GLY A 490 -5.47 -21.86 0.55
N LEU A 491 -4.92 -22.79 1.34
CA LEU A 491 -5.17 -22.90 2.77
C LEU A 491 -4.52 -21.74 3.53
N GLN A 492 -5.29 -21.03 4.34
CA GLN A 492 -4.80 -19.91 5.13
C GLN A 492 -5.20 -20.08 6.59
N LEU A 493 -4.25 -19.86 7.51
CA LEU A 493 -4.51 -19.77 8.95
C LEU A 493 -3.83 -18.50 9.47
N THR A 494 -4.60 -17.62 10.09
CA THR A 494 -4.08 -16.50 10.86
C THR A 494 -4.34 -16.73 12.34
N ILE A 495 -3.39 -16.33 13.17
CA ILE A 495 -3.45 -16.36 14.63
C ILE A 495 -2.96 -15.00 15.12
N ASP A 496 -3.76 -14.32 15.95
CA ASP A 496 -3.45 -12.99 16.47
C ASP A 496 -3.13 -11.96 15.37
N GLY A 497 -3.85 -12.04 14.25
CA GLY A 497 -3.68 -11.17 13.07
C GLY A 497 -2.45 -11.49 12.20
N SER A 498 -1.66 -12.51 12.55
CA SER A 498 -0.46 -12.92 11.81
C SER A 498 -0.63 -14.30 11.18
N ALA A 499 -0.03 -14.54 10.01
CA ALA A 499 -0.03 -15.86 9.39
C ALA A 499 0.66 -16.91 10.29
N ALA A 500 0.06 -18.10 10.42
CA ALA A 500 0.63 -19.18 11.19
C ALA A 500 2.01 -19.61 10.65
N GLN A 501 2.93 -19.94 11.57
CA GLN A 501 4.31 -20.30 11.23
C GLN A 501 4.50 -21.82 11.02
N HIS A 502 3.40 -22.57 10.96
CA HIS A 502 3.36 -24.00 10.72
C HIS A 502 2.35 -24.31 9.60
N SER A 503 2.43 -25.51 9.02
CA SER A 503 1.40 -26.00 8.10
C SER A 503 0.09 -26.22 8.87
N PRO A 504 -1.01 -25.54 8.53
CA PRO A 504 -2.27 -25.72 9.25
C PRO A 504 -2.83 -27.13 9.07
N LEU A 505 -2.65 -27.75 7.91
CA LEU A 505 -3.12 -29.12 7.65
C LEU A 505 -2.07 -30.13 8.16
N GLU A 506 -2.49 -31.04 9.03
CA GLU A 506 -1.61 -32.04 9.63
C GLU A 506 -1.01 -32.98 8.56
N ALA A 507 0.30 -33.18 8.60
CA ALA A 507 1.01 -34.03 7.64
C ALA A 507 0.84 -35.52 7.94
N ASN A 508 0.99 -36.36 6.90
CA ASN A 508 0.90 -37.83 7.01
C ASN A 508 -0.44 -38.34 7.57
N ARG A 509 -1.52 -37.68 7.16
CA ARG A 509 -2.90 -38.06 7.48
C ARG A 509 -3.72 -38.35 6.22
N ASN A 510 -4.71 -39.22 6.33
CA ASN A 510 -5.75 -39.47 5.34
C ASN A 510 -6.95 -38.54 5.55
N GLU A 511 -7.31 -38.22 6.80
CA GLU A 511 -8.36 -37.25 7.12
C GLU A 511 -7.83 -35.82 7.14
N ALA A 512 -8.67 -34.86 6.75
CA ALA A 512 -8.35 -33.44 6.87
C ALA A 512 -8.43 -33.00 8.35
N ILE A 513 -7.26 -32.73 8.94
CA ILE A 513 -7.11 -32.28 10.32
C ILE A 513 -6.37 -30.96 10.31
N ALA A 514 -7.05 -29.88 10.72
CA ALA A 514 -6.44 -28.56 10.82
C ALA A 514 -5.95 -28.29 12.25
N VAL A 515 -4.64 -28.17 12.42
CA VAL A 515 -3.99 -27.81 13.69
C VAL A 515 -3.99 -26.29 13.81
N ILE A 516 -4.88 -25.77 14.64
CA ILE A 516 -5.01 -24.32 14.88
C ILE A 516 -3.89 -23.86 15.82
N PHE A 517 -3.81 -24.46 17.00
CA PHE A 517 -2.76 -24.16 17.98
C PHE A 517 -1.88 -25.39 18.17
N THR A 518 -0.59 -25.29 17.85
CA THR A 518 0.38 -26.39 18.04
C THR A 518 0.73 -26.62 19.51
N ASN A 519 0.59 -25.59 20.34
CA ASN A 519 0.75 -25.62 21.79
C ASN A 519 0.10 -24.37 22.39
N THR A 520 -1.01 -24.53 23.12
CA THR A 520 -1.77 -23.42 23.69
C THR A 520 -0.95 -22.63 24.72
N ARG A 521 -0.06 -23.30 25.48
CA ARG A 521 0.80 -22.62 26.48
C ARG A 521 1.76 -21.62 25.86
N ASP A 522 2.23 -21.86 24.63
CA ASP A 522 3.16 -20.95 23.95
C ASP A 522 2.45 -19.67 23.50
N MET A 523 1.13 -19.71 23.34
CA MET A 523 0.31 -18.56 22.96
C MET A 523 0.01 -17.66 24.17
N VAL A 524 0.04 -18.23 25.39
CA VAL A 524 -0.38 -17.56 26.63
C VAL A 524 0.72 -17.59 27.70
N PRO A 525 1.77 -16.76 27.59
CA PRO A 525 2.85 -16.75 28.58
C PRO A 525 2.31 -16.39 29.97
N THR A 526 2.79 -17.13 30.98
CA THR A 526 2.42 -16.92 32.39
C THR A 526 2.78 -15.51 32.84
N GLN A 527 1.85 -14.85 33.52
CA GLN A 527 2.07 -13.52 34.09
C GLN A 527 2.33 -13.60 35.59
N GLU A 528 3.06 -12.62 36.14
CA GLU A 528 3.36 -12.60 37.58
C GLU A 528 2.05 -12.55 38.39
N GLY A 529 1.84 -13.56 39.24
CA GLY A 529 0.63 -13.71 40.05
C GLY A 529 -0.47 -14.58 39.45
N CYS A 530 -0.37 -14.98 38.18
CA CYS A 530 -1.35 -15.85 37.50
C CYS A 530 -0.65 -17.02 36.81
N LYS A 531 -0.95 -18.23 37.27
CA LYS A 531 -0.39 -19.48 36.76
C LYS A 531 -1.04 -19.92 35.45
N PHE A 532 -2.32 -19.61 35.27
CA PHE A 532 -3.12 -20.08 34.15
C PHE A 532 -3.83 -18.93 33.44
N PHE A 533 -4.16 -19.11 32.17
CA PHE A 533 -4.73 -18.07 31.34
C PHE A 533 -6.25 -18.03 31.50
N ARG A 534 -6.74 -16.97 32.13
CA ARG A 534 -8.16 -16.62 32.24
C ARG A 534 -9.02 -17.66 32.97
N THR A 535 -8.47 -18.33 33.98
CA THR A 535 -9.20 -19.28 34.84
C THR A 535 -9.14 -18.91 36.33
N GLU A 536 -8.11 -18.17 36.76
CA GLU A 536 -7.89 -17.83 38.17
C GLU A 536 -8.51 -16.48 38.59
N GLU A 537 -9.00 -16.40 39.83
CA GLU A 537 -9.57 -15.17 40.39
C GLU A 537 -8.54 -14.03 40.48
N GLY A 538 -8.92 -12.82 40.07
CA GLY A 538 -8.03 -11.66 40.07
C GLY A 538 -7.08 -11.57 38.86
N CYS A 539 -7.13 -12.52 37.93
CA CYS A 539 -6.25 -12.54 36.75
C CYS A 539 -6.83 -11.83 35.52
N SER A 540 -8.13 -11.49 35.52
CA SER A 540 -8.85 -10.89 34.38
C SER A 540 -8.34 -9.52 33.95
N ASP A 541 -7.87 -8.69 34.89
CA ASP A 541 -7.47 -7.31 34.60
C ASP A 541 -6.00 -7.19 34.15
N ILE A 542 -5.20 -8.25 34.36
CA ILE A 542 -3.77 -8.26 34.02
C ILE A 542 -3.46 -9.09 32.77
N GLN A 543 -4.29 -10.08 32.48
CA GLN A 543 -4.09 -10.98 31.33
C GLN A 543 -4.62 -10.39 30.03
N ARG A 544 -3.95 -10.74 28.93
CA ARG A 544 -4.33 -10.30 27.57
C ARG A 544 -5.75 -10.75 27.19
N SER A 545 -6.30 -10.07 26.18
CA SER A 545 -7.54 -10.48 25.50
C SER A 545 -7.41 -11.88 24.87
N PRO A 546 -8.54 -12.59 24.63
CA PRO A 546 -8.56 -13.85 23.89
C PRO A 546 -7.78 -13.76 22.58
N ILE A 547 -7.18 -14.87 22.16
CA ILE A 547 -6.28 -14.91 21.00
C ILE A 547 -7.09 -15.32 19.77
N PRO A 548 -7.39 -14.41 18.83
CA PRO A 548 -8.22 -14.73 17.68
C PRO A 548 -7.47 -15.62 16.69
N PHE A 549 -8.23 -16.44 15.96
CA PHE A 549 -7.75 -17.19 14.81
C PHE A 549 -8.79 -17.19 13.69
N GLU A 550 -8.31 -17.29 12.46
CA GLU A 550 -9.15 -17.49 11.28
C GLU A 550 -8.50 -18.53 10.35
N LEU A 551 -9.22 -19.60 10.09
CA LEU A 551 -8.86 -20.65 9.14
C LEU A 551 -9.75 -20.54 7.90
N THR A 552 -9.15 -20.47 6.71
CA THR A 552 -9.83 -20.68 5.43
C THR A 552 -9.28 -21.94 4.78
N LEU A 553 -10.15 -22.95 4.58
CA LEU A 553 -9.83 -24.27 4.06
C LEU A 553 -10.62 -24.52 2.75
N PRO A 554 -10.05 -24.19 1.58
CA PRO A 554 -10.64 -24.51 0.29
C PRO A 554 -10.47 -25.99 -0.06
N LEU A 555 -11.43 -26.54 -0.79
CA LEU A 555 -11.41 -27.93 -1.25
C LEU A 555 -11.03 -28.00 -2.73
N ALA A 556 -10.02 -28.82 -3.05
CA ALA A 556 -9.66 -29.19 -4.42
C ALA A 556 -10.68 -30.15 -5.05
N THR A 557 -11.35 -30.94 -4.21
CA THR A 557 -12.48 -31.80 -4.60
C THR A 557 -13.69 -31.43 -3.76
N SER A 558 -14.78 -31.01 -4.40
CA SER A 558 -16.01 -30.64 -3.71
C SER A 558 -16.75 -31.86 -3.16
N TYR A 559 -17.59 -31.61 -2.16
CA TYR A 559 -18.41 -32.65 -1.53
C TYR A 559 -19.88 -32.28 -1.56
N ASN A 560 -20.78 -33.25 -1.65
CA ASN A 560 -22.21 -32.98 -1.48
C ASN A 560 -22.47 -32.39 -0.09
N ALA A 561 -23.35 -31.39 0.00
CA ALA A 561 -23.69 -30.75 1.27
C ALA A 561 -24.23 -31.73 2.33
N SER A 562 -24.78 -32.89 1.92
CA SER A 562 -25.21 -33.95 2.85
C SER A 562 -24.06 -34.79 3.43
N ILE A 563 -22.86 -34.73 2.84
CA ILE A 563 -21.65 -35.41 3.35
C ILE A 563 -20.84 -34.44 4.20
N ALA A 564 -20.65 -33.21 3.70
CA ALA A 564 -19.78 -32.18 4.22
C ALA A 564 -20.48 -31.27 5.25
N THR A 565 -21.21 -31.88 6.19
CA THR A 565 -22.06 -31.16 7.14
C THR A 565 -21.25 -30.63 8.34
N VAL A 566 -21.70 -29.51 8.93
CA VAL A 566 -20.99 -28.86 10.05
C VAL A 566 -21.00 -29.67 11.35
N ASP A 567 -21.94 -30.60 11.54
CA ASP A 567 -21.97 -31.54 12.67
C ASP A 567 -20.87 -32.60 12.61
N LYS A 568 -20.15 -32.69 11.48
CA LYS A 568 -18.96 -33.54 11.31
C LYS A 568 -17.64 -32.82 11.58
N LEU A 569 -17.71 -31.55 11.97
CA LEU A 569 -16.57 -30.83 12.51
C LEU A 569 -16.37 -31.27 13.96
N ASP A 570 -15.18 -31.74 14.24
CA ASP A 570 -14.83 -32.33 15.51
C ASP A 570 -13.62 -31.57 16.08
N PRO A 571 -13.85 -30.54 16.91
CA PRO A 571 -12.79 -29.87 17.63
C PRO A 571 -12.27 -30.79 18.75
N PHE A 572 -10.96 -30.87 18.89
CA PHE A 572 -10.32 -31.73 19.87
C PHE A 572 -8.99 -31.15 20.34
N ILE A 573 -8.54 -31.63 21.50
CA ILE A 573 -7.18 -31.36 21.98
C ILE A 573 -6.32 -32.63 21.89
N PHE A 574 -5.02 -32.44 21.75
CA PHE A 574 -4.04 -33.54 21.78
C PHE A 574 -2.78 -33.14 22.52
N ALA A 575 -2.04 -34.11 23.06
CA ALA A 575 -0.86 -33.85 23.86
C ALA A 575 0.34 -33.48 22.98
N VAL A 576 1.12 -32.49 23.41
CA VAL A 576 2.30 -32.05 22.66
C VAL A 576 3.47 -33.02 22.87
N ASN A 577 4.03 -33.53 21.77
CA ASN A 577 5.19 -34.44 21.80
C ASN A 577 6.38 -33.84 22.56
N GLY A 578 7.07 -34.66 23.36
CA GLY A 578 8.24 -34.24 24.14
C GLY A 578 7.90 -33.58 25.48
N HIS A 579 6.62 -33.36 25.78
CA HIS A 579 6.17 -32.87 27.08
C HIS A 579 5.52 -33.99 27.89
N TYR A 580 5.71 -33.95 29.21
CA TYR A 580 5.01 -34.84 30.13
C TYR A 580 3.53 -34.49 30.14
N HIS A 581 2.66 -35.50 30.01
CA HIS A 581 1.21 -35.34 29.90
C HIS A 581 0.50 -36.38 30.79
N GLY A 582 0.97 -36.51 32.03
CA GLY A 582 0.44 -37.49 32.98
C GLY A 582 1.02 -38.90 32.83
N PRO A 583 0.68 -39.80 33.76
CA PRO A 583 1.31 -41.11 33.88
C PRO A 583 0.82 -42.13 32.84
N TYR A 584 -0.27 -41.85 32.13
CA TYR A 584 -0.88 -42.73 31.13
C TYR A 584 -0.41 -42.47 29.70
N VAL A 585 0.34 -41.39 29.47
CA VAL A 585 0.75 -40.93 28.13
C VAL A 585 2.25 -41.11 27.96
N ASP A 586 2.67 -41.79 26.90
CA ASP A 586 4.09 -41.82 26.51
C ASP A 586 4.48 -40.44 25.96
N SER A 587 5.37 -39.72 26.65
CA SER A 587 5.84 -38.40 26.19
C SER A 587 6.51 -38.43 24.80
N ASN A 588 6.97 -39.59 24.32
CA ASN A 588 7.49 -39.74 22.95
C ASN A 588 6.39 -39.96 21.90
N ASN A 589 5.17 -40.28 22.34
CA ASN A 589 3.98 -40.44 21.52
C ASN A 589 2.81 -39.60 22.07
N GLY A 590 3.09 -38.36 22.48
CA GLY A 590 2.09 -37.41 22.95
C GLY A 590 1.00 -37.16 21.90
N ARG A 591 1.37 -37.07 20.62
CA ARG A 591 0.40 -36.92 19.52
C ARG A 591 -0.62 -38.06 19.46
N GLY A 592 -0.29 -39.27 19.94
CA GLY A 592 -1.23 -40.39 19.98
C GLY A 592 -2.33 -40.23 21.03
N TRP A 593 -2.24 -39.27 21.94
CA TRP A 593 -3.26 -38.95 22.93
C TRP A 593 -4.16 -37.82 22.39
N GLU A 594 -5.47 -37.99 22.50
CA GLU A 594 -6.47 -37.03 22.04
C GLU A 594 -7.66 -37.02 23.01
N VAL A 595 -8.37 -35.88 23.11
CA VAL A 595 -9.67 -35.79 23.79
C VAL A 595 -10.67 -35.17 22.84
N HIS A 596 -11.70 -35.94 22.52
CA HIS A 596 -12.82 -35.55 21.66
C HIS A 596 -14.13 -35.45 22.46
N LEU A 597 -15.17 -34.93 21.82
CA LEU A 597 -16.52 -34.95 22.37
C LEU A 597 -16.98 -36.37 22.68
N LYS A 598 -17.84 -36.48 23.69
CA LYS A 598 -18.45 -37.75 24.09
C LYS A 598 -19.03 -38.49 22.89
N ASN A 599 -18.72 -39.79 22.79
CA ASN A 599 -19.10 -40.70 21.71
C ASN A 599 -18.49 -40.36 20.33
N GLN A 600 -17.62 -39.37 20.20
CA GLN A 600 -16.86 -39.17 18.96
C GLN A 600 -15.67 -40.12 18.94
N SER A 601 -15.51 -40.82 17.82
CA SER A 601 -14.32 -41.65 17.58
C SER A 601 -13.07 -40.76 17.51
N PRO A 602 -11.92 -41.19 18.04
CA PRO A 602 -10.68 -40.45 17.86
C PRO A 602 -10.25 -40.36 16.39
N THR A 603 -9.22 -39.59 16.09
CA THR A 603 -8.63 -39.54 14.74
C THR A 603 -7.78 -40.79 14.46
N GLU A 604 -7.38 -40.98 13.21
CA GLU A 604 -6.44 -42.03 12.82
C GLU A 604 -5.03 -41.90 13.42
N ALA A 605 -4.71 -40.76 14.05
CA ALA A 605 -3.43 -40.55 14.74
C ALA A 605 -3.40 -41.17 16.14
N PHE A 606 -4.58 -41.52 16.68
CA PHE A 606 -4.75 -41.92 18.06
C PHE A 606 -4.18 -43.31 18.38
N ASP A 607 -3.55 -43.41 19.55
CA ASP A 607 -3.05 -44.66 20.10
C ASP A 607 -4.12 -45.32 20.98
N ASN A 608 -4.73 -46.38 20.45
CA ASN A 608 -5.78 -47.12 21.15
C ASN A 608 -5.32 -47.75 22.48
N SER A 609 -4.02 -47.83 22.78
CA SER A 609 -3.54 -48.33 24.07
C SER A 609 -3.87 -47.41 25.25
N TYR A 610 -4.24 -46.15 24.99
CA TYR A 610 -4.67 -45.19 26.01
C TYR A 610 -6.14 -45.35 26.43
N LEU A 611 -6.96 -46.10 25.68
CA LEU A 611 -8.37 -46.33 26.03
C LEU A 611 -8.52 -47.22 27.26
N ASP A 612 -9.64 -47.05 27.97
CA ASP A 612 -10.04 -47.81 29.16
C ASP A 612 -8.99 -47.86 30.28
N GLN A 613 -8.18 -46.80 30.37
CA GLN A 613 -7.31 -46.52 31.51
C GLN A 613 -8.03 -45.58 32.49
N GLY A 614 -7.55 -45.44 33.73
CA GLY A 614 -8.11 -44.47 34.68
C GLY A 614 -9.62 -44.61 34.90
N ASP A 615 -10.35 -43.52 34.62
CA ASP A 615 -11.82 -43.44 34.70
C ASP A 615 -12.49 -43.63 33.32
N ASP A 616 -11.73 -43.72 32.24
CA ASP A 616 -12.25 -43.94 30.88
C ASP A 616 -12.86 -45.33 30.73
N THR A 617 -13.98 -45.41 30.00
CA THR A 617 -14.65 -46.67 29.68
C THR A 617 -15.07 -46.74 28.22
N SER A 618 -14.26 -46.15 27.35
CA SER A 618 -14.55 -45.92 25.93
C SER A 618 -15.01 -47.18 25.18
N THR A 619 -14.41 -48.35 25.43
CA THR A 619 -14.81 -49.57 24.71
C THR A 619 -16.10 -50.18 25.22
N THR A 620 -16.52 -49.85 26.44
CA THR A 620 -17.72 -50.40 27.06
C THR A 620 -18.94 -49.49 26.90
N ASN A 621 -18.76 -48.18 27.11
CA ASN A 621 -19.86 -47.22 27.15
C ASN A 621 -19.91 -46.26 25.96
N GLY A 622 -18.86 -46.25 25.11
CA GLY A 622 -18.67 -45.32 24.00
C GLY A 622 -17.53 -44.33 24.28
N TYR A 623 -16.87 -43.82 23.24
CA TYR A 623 -15.63 -43.03 23.38
C TYR A 623 -15.74 -41.83 24.33
N PHE A 624 -14.64 -41.58 25.06
CA PHE A 624 -14.41 -40.42 25.93
C PHE A 624 -15.51 -40.21 26.97
N GLN A 625 -15.87 -41.27 27.69
CA GLN A 625 -16.75 -41.14 28.85
C GLN A 625 -16.42 -42.09 30.01
N THR A 626 -16.75 -41.65 31.21
CA THR A 626 -16.70 -42.48 32.41
C THR A 626 -17.82 -43.51 32.44
N ALA A 627 -17.75 -44.46 33.38
CA ALA A 627 -18.83 -45.44 33.60
C ALA A 627 -20.20 -44.79 33.94
N SER A 628 -20.21 -43.56 34.45
CA SER A 628 -21.43 -42.78 34.73
C SER A 628 -21.85 -41.86 33.57
N GLY A 629 -21.14 -41.91 32.44
CA GLY A 629 -21.43 -41.10 31.26
C GLY A 629 -20.92 -39.66 31.33
N LEU A 630 -19.93 -39.37 32.18
CA LEU A 630 -19.32 -38.05 32.26
C LEU A 630 -18.28 -37.86 31.13
N PRO A 631 -18.30 -36.74 30.37
CA PRO A 631 -17.39 -36.48 29.25
C PRO A 631 -16.07 -35.81 29.68
N TRP A 632 -15.13 -35.63 28.74
CA TRP A 632 -13.96 -34.73 28.90
C TRP A 632 -13.94 -33.56 27.92
N ALA A 633 -14.95 -33.45 27.05
CA ALA A 633 -15.12 -32.31 26.16
C ALA A 633 -16.60 -31.96 25.97
N LEU A 634 -16.88 -30.67 25.79
CA LEU A 634 -18.21 -30.10 25.64
C LEU A 634 -18.27 -29.09 24.49
N ILE A 635 -19.41 -29.03 23.81
CA ILE A 635 -19.81 -27.89 22.97
C ILE A 635 -21.01 -27.22 23.61
N ILE A 636 -20.90 -25.92 23.87
CA ILE A 636 -21.98 -25.08 24.40
C ILE A 636 -22.35 -24.03 23.35
N ASN A 637 -23.63 -23.96 22.97
CA ASN A 637 -24.13 -23.09 21.89
C ASN A 637 -24.37 -21.63 22.31
N THR A 638 -23.60 -21.13 23.27
CA THR A 638 -23.75 -19.78 23.85
C THR A 638 -22.39 -19.19 24.20
N ASP A 639 -22.39 -17.90 24.59
CA ASP A 639 -21.23 -17.28 25.23
C ASP A 639 -21.12 -17.80 26.68
N TRP A 640 -20.56 -18.99 26.82
CA TRP A 640 -20.49 -19.72 28.07
C TRP A 640 -19.39 -19.19 29.00
N GLN A 641 -19.69 -19.07 30.29
CA GLN A 641 -18.74 -18.67 31.32
C GLN A 641 -18.18 -19.92 32.01
N HIS A 642 -16.96 -20.31 31.65
CA HIS A 642 -16.33 -21.48 32.27
C HIS A 642 -16.12 -21.29 33.78
N PRO A 643 -16.17 -22.37 34.57
CA PRO A 643 -15.78 -22.37 35.98
C PRO A 643 -14.38 -21.80 36.22
N LYS A 644 -14.16 -21.21 37.39
CA LYS A 644 -12.81 -20.83 37.85
C LYS A 644 -11.95 -22.09 38.01
N GLU A 645 -10.64 -21.91 37.94
CA GLU A 645 -9.63 -22.93 38.19
C GLU A 645 -9.95 -23.78 39.44
N ARG A 646 -10.00 -25.11 39.29
CA ARG A 646 -10.31 -26.14 40.31
C ARG A 646 -11.73 -26.12 40.86
N VAL A 647 -12.62 -25.34 40.26
CA VAL A 647 -14.04 -25.36 40.63
C VAL A 647 -14.77 -26.35 39.74
N ASP A 648 -14.95 -27.56 40.28
CA ASP A 648 -15.68 -28.64 39.62
C ASP A 648 -16.99 -28.16 38.97
N MET A 649 -17.21 -28.59 37.73
CA MET A 649 -18.37 -28.24 36.92
C MET A 649 -19.70 -28.52 37.65
N SER A 650 -19.79 -29.57 38.45
CA SER A 650 -20.99 -29.88 39.24
C SER A 650 -21.27 -28.89 40.37
N ILE A 651 -20.27 -28.11 40.79
CA ILE A 651 -20.43 -27.01 41.75
C ILE A 651 -20.86 -25.75 41.03
N ALA A 652 -20.18 -25.40 39.94
CA ALA A 652 -20.48 -24.21 39.15
C ALA A 652 -21.82 -24.32 38.42
N TYR A 653 -22.17 -25.53 37.97
CA TYR A 653 -23.35 -25.87 37.17
C TYR A 653 -23.98 -27.20 37.66
N PRO A 654 -24.78 -27.18 38.74
CA PRO A 654 -25.29 -28.39 39.39
C PRO A 654 -26.15 -29.31 38.52
N GLU A 655 -26.78 -28.76 37.48
CA GLU A 655 -27.62 -29.52 36.54
C GLU A 655 -26.82 -30.34 35.51
N PHE A 656 -25.51 -30.05 35.38
CA PHE A 656 -24.62 -30.67 34.38
C PHE A 656 -24.52 -32.19 34.52
N VAL A 657 -24.38 -32.71 35.73
CA VAL A 657 -24.17 -34.15 35.96
C VAL A 657 -25.35 -34.97 35.46
N GLU A 658 -26.60 -34.51 35.68
CA GLU A 658 -27.79 -35.19 35.17
C GLU A 658 -27.90 -35.05 33.65
N PHE A 659 -27.52 -33.91 33.07
CA PHE A 659 -27.42 -33.76 31.61
C PHE A 659 -26.44 -34.76 31.00
N ALA A 660 -25.21 -34.81 31.51
CA ALA A 660 -24.15 -35.66 30.99
C ALA A 660 -24.49 -37.17 31.12
N SER A 661 -24.97 -37.59 32.29
CA SER A 661 -25.32 -38.99 32.57
C SER A 661 -26.58 -39.47 31.85
N SER A 662 -27.48 -38.55 31.46
CA SER A 662 -28.67 -38.85 30.66
C SER A 662 -28.42 -38.81 29.15
N THR A 663 -27.16 -38.84 28.72
CA THR A 663 -26.78 -38.72 27.29
C THR A 663 -27.34 -37.45 26.62
N GLY A 664 -27.50 -36.38 27.39
CA GLY A 664 -28.01 -35.10 26.93
C GLY A 664 -29.53 -35.01 26.80
N GLU A 665 -30.30 -35.96 27.35
CA GLU A 665 -31.77 -35.94 27.28
C GLU A 665 -32.42 -35.03 28.33
N LYS A 666 -31.78 -34.83 29.48
CA LYS A 666 -32.30 -33.99 30.58
C LYS A 666 -31.46 -32.74 30.78
N ASN A 667 -32.07 -31.69 31.35
CA ASN A 667 -31.41 -30.43 31.69
C ASN A 667 -30.58 -29.86 30.52
N VAL A 668 -31.15 -29.86 29.31
CA VAL A 668 -30.47 -29.43 28.06
C VAL A 668 -30.01 -27.96 28.07
N THR A 669 -30.48 -27.17 29.03
CA THR A 669 -30.11 -25.78 29.28
C THR A 669 -29.31 -25.61 30.59
N TRP A 670 -28.63 -26.66 31.07
CA TRP A 670 -27.88 -26.65 32.34
C TRP A 670 -26.92 -25.45 32.49
N PHE A 671 -26.38 -24.97 31.38
CA PHE A 671 -25.43 -23.85 31.31
C PHE A 671 -26.08 -22.47 31.53
N GLU A 672 -27.42 -22.38 31.53
CA GLU A 672 -28.15 -21.12 31.76
C GLU A 672 -28.33 -20.79 33.26
N ASN A 673 -28.11 -21.76 34.16
CA ASN A 673 -28.33 -21.61 35.60
C ASN A 673 -27.03 -21.79 36.42
N PRO A 674 -25.99 -20.96 36.22
CA PRO A 674 -24.78 -21.01 37.02
C PRO A 674 -25.04 -20.68 38.50
N VAL A 675 -24.29 -21.33 39.40
CA VAL A 675 -24.20 -20.90 40.80
C VAL A 675 -23.22 -19.73 40.89
N ALA A 676 -23.71 -18.57 41.33
CA ALA A 676 -22.94 -17.34 41.36
C ALA A 676 -21.59 -17.47 42.09
N ASN A 677 -20.59 -16.72 41.59
CA ASN A 677 -19.19 -16.62 42.08
C ASN A 677 -18.27 -17.82 41.78
N TYR A 678 -18.79 -18.87 41.15
CA TYR A 678 -17.99 -20.03 40.75
C TYR A 678 -17.49 -19.96 39.30
N GLN A 679 -18.08 -19.10 38.47
CA GLN A 679 -17.66 -18.88 37.09
C GLN A 679 -16.54 -17.84 37.03
N TYR A 680 -15.70 -17.95 36.02
CA TYR A 680 -14.74 -16.92 35.68
C TYR A 680 -15.45 -15.77 34.95
N THR A 681 -15.54 -14.62 35.60
CA THR A 681 -16.16 -13.43 35.01
C THR A 681 -15.11 -12.57 34.34
N ILE A 682 -15.32 -12.27 33.05
CA ILE A 682 -14.51 -11.32 32.31
C ILE A 682 -15.00 -9.91 32.70
N ASN A 683 -14.15 -9.13 33.38
CA ASN A 683 -14.44 -7.72 33.60
C ASN A 683 -14.35 -7.01 32.24
N ASN A 684 -15.45 -6.39 31.79
CA ASN A 684 -15.59 -5.70 30.51
C ASN A 684 -14.71 -4.44 30.32
N ALA A 685 -13.61 -4.29 31.07
CA ALA A 685 -12.75 -3.09 31.03
C ALA A 685 -11.70 -3.10 29.90
N ALA A 686 -11.53 -4.21 29.18
CA ALA A 686 -10.51 -4.37 28.14
C ALA A 686 -11.08 -4.48 26.71
N GLN A 687 -12.22 -3.85 26.42
CA GLN A 687 -12.57 -3.47 25.05
C GLN A 687 -12.14 -2.03 24.80
N ASN A 688 -10.88 -1.85 24.41
CA ASN A 688 -10.39 -0.71 23.65
C ASN A 688 -9.21 -1.16 22.81
#